data_AF-A0A562YHF5-F1
#
_entry.id   AF-A0A562YHF5-F1
#
_cell.length_a   1.000
_cell.length_b   1.000
_cell.length_c   1.000
_cell.angle_alpha   90.00
_cell.angle_beta   90.00
_cell.angle_gamma   90.00
#
_symmetry.space_group_name_H-M   'P 1'
#
loop_
_entity.id
_entity.type
_entity.pdbx_description
1 polymer ?
#
loop_
_entity_poly.entity_id
_entity_poly.type
_entity_poly.pdbx_seq_one_letter_code
_entity_poly.pdbx_strand_id
1 'polypeptide(L)'
;MFLRRFLILSVCIFFSCNSNDATKTDQPDSSTQDLFSGFQNPPAEARPFVRWWWNGNKIKQEELDRQLESLKSVGFGGVEINPIAMPNATPTDEKSLVWMSDEWIDLVVHACKKSQDLGMITDIIAGTGWPFGGEFLTEDQTCQRMVSDKILYQSGDIIKVSEDYLINYYKNKYKNSREEKRNSKRTTWRLSSVSLVPTNCSSSAQIINLTEHQDDSGNISYTINGEGNYYLSYQLLQQDFRDVTLGAPGGAGPVIDHYKKEMTLAYLNRMKKISERSGIPLNQLIRALFCDSIEVSGANWSDGFSELFFKTYGYKLEPWLAFVFYEGHHDYSRSRYLDKFSEDFKAQVKRVRFDYNNMLVETFLENFTKTYKAFCDENGILCRYQAYGTPFLMGMLDGYLIPDIPESNNWIYSAKMKDSLWQWRQSHGYMIWNLYASSAAHLTGKKITSCETMTNTNGVFRTTLEEIKQHDDMNFITGINHSVLHGYNYSPKDASFPGWIRYGAYFSEQNPWWKHLSSWVDYNARLSYVFQNSKAEKSIAILGPTSDIWGDKGLAREPFHLEPEYLYKLWEPISQLGYSCDYINQNVLANATVNDGVLTYGEMNFKLLVLANLESVDVKVAKTLKDFVVSGGKIVVIDGLPDKSLGYSNYQANDAVVSDIMTDIQSNYATSIIDVNPPNSIEELFSWTKKILNKSELSPDVEISSPSKNVFQIHQKTSKEIIYFFTNVNRYEISNFTAKFPFQNKYPYLWNPETGERKPYFFEKASNELDINLEPLQSLLLVFEDERPKIKSEDTKSKLVFSKEIHTNWTVEGKRVDGESFTWNMTALHDFGASKDKTQNTFAGTLIYKTKITVEDAITHLDLGNVNEGITELYINGKKIGKRWYGRAIYPISDVLEEGENAIEIHYTTVLANYCLSLNIPAINRWTFRYKDEPLTSVGLAGPIKLMKYE
;
A
#
# COMPACT_ATOMS: atom_id res chain seq x y z
N MET A 1 -80.32 0.44 18.46
CA MET A 1 -81.13 -0.06 19.60
C MET A 1 -80.36 0.28 20.88
N PHE A 2 -80.90 1.22 21.67
CA PHE A 2 -80.62 1.60 23.07
C PHE A 2 -79.22 1.38 23.70
N LEU A 3 -78.41 2.41 23.97
CA LEU A 3 -78.36 3.33 25.15
C LEU A 3 -77.96 2.71 26.51
N ARG A 4 -76.94 3.37 27.15
CA ARG A 4 -76.66 3.58 28.61
C ARG A 4 -75.92 2.45 29.36
N ARG A 5 -74.95 2.67 30.26
CA ARG A 5 -74.43 3.78 31.15
C ARG A 5 -72.98 3.40 31.60
N PHE A 6 -71.96 4.28 31.66
CA PHE A 6 -71.49 5.12 32.79
C PHE A 6 -71.46 4.42 34.17
N LEU A 7 -70.44 4.44 35.06
CA LEU A 7 -69.15 5.16 35.27
C LEU A 7 -68.41 4.52 36.50
N ILE A 8 -67.07 4.71 36.62
CA ILE A 8 -66.19 4.81 37.84
C ILE A 8 -65.25 3.64 38.26
N LEU A 9 -63.95 3.89 38.01
CA LEU A 9 -62.68 3.75 38.76
C LEU A 9 -62.38 2.53 39.67
N SER A 10 -61.27 1.83 39.36
CA SER A 10 -59.95 1.98 40.03
C SER A 10 -58.94 1.00 39.40
N VAL A 11 -57.97 1.48 38.60
CA VAL A 11 -56.54 1.70 38.94
C VAL A 11 -55.74 0.41 39.20
N CYS A 12 -54.94 -0.03 38.22
CA CYS A 12 -53.46 -0.05 38.32
C CYS A 12 -52.75 -0.62 37.07
N ILE A 13 -51.97 0.25 36.40
CA ILE A 13 -50.57 0.09 35.92
C ILE A 13 -50.31 -1.10 34.95
N PHE A 14 -49.92 -0.92 33.67
CA PHE A 14 -48.69 -0.25 33.19
C PHE A 14 -48.89 0.41 31.82
N PHE A 15 -48.25 1.57 31.67
CA PHE A 15 -48.20 2.41 30.48
C PHE A 15 -47.61 1.68 29.25
N SER A 16 -48.35 1.67 28.16
CA SER A 16 -47.81 1.62 26.80
C SER A 16 -48.69 2.53 25.93
N CYS A 17 -48.18 3.71 25.60
CA CYS A 17 -48.76 4.57 24.56
C CYS A 17 -47.70 4.79 23.50
N ASN A 18 -47.97 4.19 22.35
CA ASN A 18 -47.36 4.53 21.07
C ASN A 18 -47.66 5.99 20.74
N SER A 19 -46.60 6.77 20.59
CA SER A 19 -46.61 8.01 19.82
C SER A 19 -45.23 8.15 19.17
N ASN A 20 -45.14 7.90 17.87
CA ASN A 20 -43.98 8.27 17.07
C ASN A 20 -44.49 8.94 15.78
N ASP A 21 -45.11 10.10 15.93
CA ASP A 21 -44.85 11.21 15.01
C ASP A 21 -43.52 11.83 15.47
N ALA A 22 -42.42 11.26 14.97
CA ALA A 22 -41.09 11.80 15.20
C ALA A 22 -40.85 12.89 14.15
N THR A 23 -41.01 14.13 14.62
CA THR A 23 -40.31 15.31 14.14
C THR A 23 -38.96 14.94 13.53
N LYS A 24 -38.77 15.24 12.24
CA LYS A 24 -37.44 15.48 11.67
C LYS A 24 -36.81 16.61 12.49
N THR A 25 -36.09 16.24 13.53
CA THR A 25 -35.06 17.10 14.07
C THR A 25 -34.02 17.20 12.98
N ASP A 26 -34.01 18.33 12.27
CA ASP A 26 -32.81 18.84 11.64
C ASP A 26 -31.72 18.81 12.72
N GLN A 27 -30.91 17.75 12.68
CA GLN A 27 -29.62 17.84 13.33
C GLN A 27 -28.90 19.00 12.66
N PRO A 28 -28.35 19.95 13.42
CA PRO A 28 -27.53 20.99 12.83
C PRO A 28 -26.41 20.27 12.09
N ASP A 29 -26.37 20.48 10.77
CA ASP A 29 -25.27 20.15 9.89
C ASP A 29 -23.99 20.47 10.65
N SER A 30 -23.27 19.44 11.10
CA SER A 30 -22.25 19.57 12.13
C SER A 30 -21.07 20.30 11.53
N SER A 31 -21.12 21.63 11.59
CA SER A 31 -20.10 22.59 11.19
C SER A 31 -19.35 22.19 9.92
N THR A 32 -19.67 22.82 8.78
CA THR A 32 -18.68 22.98 7.71
C THR A 32 -17.50 23.74 8.31
N GLN A 33 -16.58 23.03 8.97
CA GLN A 33 -15.30 23.58 9.35
C GLN A 33 -14.69 24.07 8.05
N ASP A 34 -14.33 25.34 8.05
CA ASP A 34 -13.52 25.90 7.00
C ASP A 34 -12.33 24.94 6.73
N LEU A 35 -12.23 24.44 5.49
CA LEU A 35 -11.19 23.48 5.10
C LEU A 35 -9.81 24.04 5.45
N PHE A 36 -9.65 25.37 5.37
CA PHE A 36 -8.41 26.02 5.71
C PHE A 36 -8.10 25.94 7.22
N SER A 37 -9.08 26.17 8.11
CA SER A 37 -8.89 26.05 9.55
C SER A 37 -8.38 24.66 9.97
N GLY A 38 -8.93 23.59 9.39
CA GLY A 38 -8.47 22.23 9.67
C GLY A 38 -7.15 21.88 8.99
N PHE A 39 -6.83 22.48 7.84
CA PHE A 39 -5.48 22.44 7.26
C PHE A 39 -4.45 23.11 8.17
N GLN A 40 -4.79 24.23 8.82
CA GLN A 40 -3.89 24.88 9.77
C GLN A 40 -3.66 24.03 11.03
N ASN A 41 -4.72 23.38 11.50
CA ASN A 41 -4.73 22.61 12.74
C ASN A 41 -5.31 21.19 12.53
N PRO A 42 -4.56 20.27 11.89
CA PRO A 42 -5.08 18.95 11.58
C PRO A 42 -5.45 18.17 12.85
N PRO A 43 -6.62 17.50 12.88
CA PRO A 43 -7.03 16.63 13.97
C PRO A 43 -6.15 15.37 14.05
N ALA A 44 -6.28 14.60 15.13
CA ALA A 44 -5.54 13.37 15.33
C ALA A 44 -5.73 12.36 14.17
N GLU A 45 -6.93 12.26 13.58
CA GLU A 45 -7.23 11.35 12.47
C GLU A 45 -6.50 11.68 11.16
N ALA A 46 -6.09 12.94 10.98
CA ALA A 46 -5.34 13.38 9.80
C ALA A 46 -3.83 13.29 10.02
N ARG A 47 -3.39 13.20 11.28
CA ARG A 47 -1.96 13.06 11.62
C ARG A 47 -1.51 11.63 11.35
N PRO A 48 -0.25 11.42 10.93
CA PRO A 48 0.29 10.09 10.72
C PRO A 48 0.27 9.28 12.02
N PHE A 49 0.19 7.96 11.87
CA PHE A 49 0.29 6.99 12.97
C PHE A 49 1.61 6.23 12.85
N VAL A 50 1.95 5.46 13.88
CA VAL A 50 3.04 4.48 13.82
C VAL A 50 2.53 3.07 14.03
N ARG A 51 3.07 2.11 13.27
CA ARG A 51 2.98 0.69 13.62
C ARG A 51 3.89 0.43 14.80
N TRP A 52 3.29 0.20 15.97
CA TRP A 52 3.99 0.11 17.24
C TRP A 52 4.27 -1.35 17.60
N TRP A 53 5.49 -1.79 17.31
CA TRP A 53 5.90 -3.18 17.51
C TRP A 53 6.11 -3.48 18.98
N TRP A 54 5.19 -4.24 19.58
CA TRP A 54 5.31 -4.77 20.94
C TRP A 54 6.20 -6.02 20.93
N ASN A 55 7.51 -5.78 20.91
CA ASN A 55 8.55 -6.79 20.75
C ASN A 55 8.53 -7.86 21.85
N GLY A 56 8.28 -9.11 21.45
CA GLY A 56 8.20 -10.27 22.32
C GLY A 56 7.11 -10.20 23.40
N ASN A 57 6.20 -9.22 23.31
CA ASN A 57 5.30 -8.80 24.40
C ASN A 57 6.04 -8.61 25.74
N LYS A 58 7.31 -8.20 25.71
CA LYS A 58 8.08 -7.79 26.90
C LYS A 58 7.83 -6.31 27.12
N ILE A 59 6.70 -5.99 27.75
CA ILE A 59 6.16 -4.62 27.84
C ILE A 59 5.91 -4.21 29.29
N LYS A 60 6.09 -2.92 29.59
CA LYS A 60 5.91 -2.32 30.92
C LYS A 60 5.14 -1.02 30.80
N GLN A 61 4.24 -0.77 31.74
CA GLN A 61 3.35 0.39 31.74
C GLN A 61 4.09 1.72 31.58
N GLU A 62 5.19 1.92 32.31
CA GLU A 62 5.94 3.17 32.32
C GLU A 62 6.62 3.46 30.98
N GLU A 63 7.06 2.42 30.27
CA GLU A 63 7.68 2.58 28.95
C GLU A 63 6.61 2.81 27.87
N LEU A 64 5.42 2.22 28.01
CA LEU A 64 4.28 2.55 27.14
C LEU A 64 3.94 4.04 27.25
N ASP A 65 3.86 4.58 28.48
CA ASP A 65 3.60 6.00 28.73
C ASP A 65 4.67 6.89 28.09
N ARG A 66 5.95 6.58 28.34
CA ARG A 66 7.09 7.33 27.83
C ARG A 66 7.11 7.37 26.29
N GLN A 67 6.86 6.24 25.64
CA GLN A 67 6.86 6.14 24.19
C GLN A 67 5.68 6.89 23.55
N LEU A 68 4.48 6.81 24.14
CA LEU A 68 3.33 7.59 23.70
C LEU A 68 3.56 9.10 23.86
N GLU A 69 4.16 9.53 24.97
CA GLU A 69 4.54 10.92 25.19
C GLU A 69 5.60 11.40 24.17
N SER A 70 6.56 10.55 23.84
CA SER A 70 7.58 10.86 22.84
C SER A 70 6.97 11.03 21.45
N LEU A 71 6.10 10.12 21.03
CA LEU A 71 5.36 10.22 19.77
C LEU A 71 4.48 11.47 19.72
N LYS A 72 3.78 11.78 20.82
CA LYS A 72 2.98 13.01 20.92
C LYS A 72 3.84 14.25 20.78
N SER A 73 5.04 14.28 21.38
CA SER A 73 5.94 15.44 21.36
C SER A 73 6.41 15.84 19.96
N VAL A 74 6.44 14.89 19.02
CA VAL A 74 6.76 15.15 17.61
C VAL A 74 5.52 15.21 16.70
N GLY A 75 4.32 15.15 17.27
CA GLY A 75 3.06 15.47 16.60
C GLY A 75 2.26 14.29 16.02
N PHE A 76 2.60 13.03 16.35
CA PHE A 76 1.83 11.87 15.87
C PHE A 76 0.39 11.89 16.38
N GLY A 77 -0.53 11.42 15.53
CA GLY A 77 -1.97 11.36 15.83
C GLY A 77 -2.41 10.10 16.54
N GLY A 78 -1.62 9.03 16.44
CA GLY A 78 -2.03 7.73 16.95
C GLY A 78 -0.99 6.64 16.78
N VAL A 79 -1.37 5.45 17.25
CA VAL A 79 -0.56 4.23 17.20
C VAL A 79 -1.41 3.06 16.72
N GLU A 80 -0.78 2.11 16.04
CA GLU A 80 -1.31 0.77 15.81
C GLU A 80 -0.54 -0.21 16.69
N ILE A 81 -1.18 -0.74 17.73
CA ILE A 81 -0.56 -1.74 18.62
C ILE A 81 -0.38 -3.04 17.82
N ASN A 82 0.86 -3.53 17.76
CA ASN A 82 1.22 -4.68 16.93
C ASN A 82 2.13 -5.66 17.70
N PRO A 83 1.57 -6.69 18.37
CA PRO A 83 2.33 -7.74 19.03
C PRO A 83 3.14 -8.57 18.05
N ILE A 84 4.43 -8.77 18.34
CA ILE A 84 5.33 -9.50 17.45
C ILE A 84 6.39 -10.27 18.25
N ALA A 85 6.98 -11.32 17.68
CA ALA A 85 8.07 -12.07 18.29
C ALA A 85 9.23 -11.17 18.74
N MET A 86 10.07 -11.65 19.67
CA MET A 86 11.25 -10.91 20.12
C MET A 86 12.33 -10.81 19.01
N PRO A 87 12.86 -9.62 18.68
CA PRO A 87 13.91 -9.48 17.67
C PRO A 87 15.28 -9.97 18.14
N ASN A 88 16.23 -10.02 17.20
CA ASN A 88 17.64 -10.21 17.53
C ASN A 88 18.14 -8.97 18.27
N ALA A 89 18.10 -9.01 19.59
CA ALA A 89 18.54 -7.94 20.47
C ALA A 89 19.46 -8.49 21.57
N THR A 90 20.03 -7.61 22.39
CA THR A 90 20.72 -8.01 23.62
C THR A 90 19.76 -8.83 24.48
N PRO A 91 20.17 -10.02 24.99
CA PRO A 91 19.33 -10.84 25.85
C PRO A 91 18.78 -10.07 27.05
N THR A 92 17.56 -10.40 27.45
CA THR A 92 16.85 -9.76 28.56
C THR A 92 16.00 -10.78 29.31
N ASP A 93 16.01 -10.65 30.65
CA ASP A 93 15.23 -11.48 31.58
C ASP A 93 13.77 -10.99 31.74
N GLU A 94 13.36 -9.94 31.02
CA GLU A 94 11.99 -9.42 31.10
C GLU A 94 10.94 -10.49 30.75
N LYS A 95 9.85 -10.57 31.52
CA LYS A 95 8.76 -11.54 31.25
C LYS A 95 8.04 -11.18 29.95
N SER A 96 7.89 -12.16 29.06
CA SER A 96 6.97 -12.05 27.92
C SER A 96 5.54 -12.30 28.37
N LEU A 97 4.62 -11.43 27.98
CA LEU A 97 3.19 -11.64 28.18
C LEU A 97 2.59 -12.48 27.05
N VAL A 98 1.63 -13.34 27.40
CA VAL A 98 0.89 -14.16 26.45
C VAL A 98 -0.21 -13.31 25.82
N TRP A 99 -0.32 -13.34 24.50
CA TRP A 99 -1.37 -12.61 23.78
C TRP A 99 -2.76 -13.03 24.27
N MET A 100 -3.60 -12.04 24.55
CA MET A 100 -4.93 -12.21 25.19
C MET A 100 -4.90 -12.80 26.61
N SER A 101 -3.77 -12.75 27.33
CA SER A 101 -3.77 -12.93 28.78
C SER A 101 -4.35 -11.70 29.47
N ASP A 102 -4.82 -11.91 30.70
CA ASP A 102 -5.34 -10.88 31.58
C ASP A 102 -4.37 -9.68 31.72
N GLU A 103 -3.08 -9.95 32.00
CA GLU A 103 -2.09 -8.88 32.17
C GLU A 103 -1.78 -8.15 30.85
N TRP A 104 -1.81 -8.86 29.72
CA TRP A 104 -1.61 -8.23 28.41
C TRP A 104 -2.78 -7.30 28.05
N ILE A 105 -4.02 -7.74 28.31
CA ILE A 105 -5.22 -6.93 28.08
C ILE A 105 -5.19 -5.67 28.95
N ASP A 106 -4.79 -5.78 30.22
CA ASP A 106 -4.69 -4.61 31.12
C ASP A 106 -3.74 -3.55 30.54
N LEU A 107 -2.62 -3.96 29.93
CA LEU A 107 -1.67 -3.03 29.30
C LEU A 107 -2.20 -2.45 27.97
N VAL A 108 -2.99 -3.19 27.21
CA VAL A 108 -3.69 -2.62 26.03
C VAL A 108 -4.68 -1.55 26.46
N VAL A 109 -5.49 -1.82 27.49
CA VAL A 109 -6.46 -0.85 28.03
C VAL A 109 -5.74 0.38 28.57
N HIS A 110 -4.62 0.18 29.29
CA HIS A 110 -3.77 1.28 29.76
C HIS A 110 -3.25 2.13 28.60
N ALA A 111 -2.67 1.52 27.56
CA ALA A 111 -2.18 2.23 26.39
C ALA A 111 -3.30 3.00 25.67
N CYS A 112 -4.50 2.42 25.54
CA CYS A 112 -5.66 3.10 24.95
C CYS A 112 -6.06 4.34 25.76
N LYS A 113 -6.16 4.22 27.09
CA LYS A 113 -6.47 5.36 27.97
C LYS A 113 -5.40 6.45 27.90
N LYS A 114 -4.12 6.06 27.94
CA LYS A 114 -3.01 7.00 27.81
C LYS A 114 -3.02 7.73 26.46
N SER A 115 -3.29 7.02 25.37
CA SER A 115 -3.48 7.65 24.05
C SER A 115 -4.59 8.69 24.08
N GLN A 116 -5.75 8.36 24.67
CA GLN A 116 -6.88 9.29 24.79
C GLN A 116 -6.52 10.53 25.62
N ASP A 117 -5.83 10.35 26.76
CA ASP A 117 -5.36 11.46 27.60
C ASP A 117 -4.41 12.41 26.85
N LEU A 118 -3.65 11.88 25.88
CA LEU A 118 -2.77 12.65 25.00
C LEU A 118 -3.48 13.21 23.75
N GLY A 119 -4.79 12.96 23.58
CA GLY A 119 -5.55 13.30 22.39
C GLY A 119 -5.05 12.58 21.14
N MET A 120 -4.62 11.32 21.31
CA MET A 120 -4.21 10.40 20.26
C MET A 120 -5.23 9.27 20.08
N ILE A 121 -5.13 8.58 18.94
CA ILE A 121 -6.01 7.47 18.56
C ILE A 121 -5.24 6.15 18.64
N THR A 122 -5.92 5.08 19.05
CA THR A 122 -5.37 3.73 19.04
C THR A 122 -6.10 2.86 18.03
N ASP A 123 -5.33 2.21 17.15
CA ASP A 123 -5.74 1.05 16.37
C ASP A 123 -4.99 -0.19 16.88
N ILE A 124 -5.47 -1.39 16.54
CA ILE A 124 -4.80 -2.64 16.95
C ILE A 124 -4.92 -3.71 15.88
N ILE A 125 -3.88 -4.52 15.69
CA ILE A 125 -3.97 -5.71 14.84
C ILE A 125 -4.85 -6.79 15.52
N ALA A 126 -5.63 -7.55 14.74
CA ALA A 126 -6.45 -8.65 15.26
C ALA A 126 -5.67 -9.90 15.70
N GLY A 127 -4.34 -9.81 15.91
CA GLY A 127 -3.49 -10.98 16.13
C GLY A 127 -2.09 -10.65 16.64
N THR A 128 -1.14 -11.52 16.31
CA THR A 128 0.30 -11.29 16.55
C THR A 128 1.04 -11.74 15.30
N GLY A 129 1.95 -10.93 14.75
CA GLY A 129 2.54 -11.26 13.44
C GLY A 129 1.46 -11.53 12.36
N TRP A 130 1.74 -12.44 11.43
CA TRP A 130 0.82 -12.75 10.32
C TRP A 130 0.99 -14.19 9.78
N PRO A 131 -0.04 -14.79 9.17
CA PRO A 131 -1.45 -14.40 9.18
C PRO A 131 -2.09 -14.80 10.52
N PHE A 132 -3.42 -14.83 10.61
CA PHE A 132 -4.13 -15.11 11.86
C PHE A 132 -3.99 -16.57 12.31
N GLY A 133 -3.64 -16.75 13.58
CA GLY A 133 -3.38 -18.06 14.16
C GLY A 133 -2.92 -17.99 15.62
N GLY A 134 -2.66 -19.15 16.20
CA GLY A 134 -2.19 -19.22 17.58
C GLY A 134 -2.14 -20.62 18.16
N GLU A 135 -1.45 -20.75 19.29
CA GLU A 135 -1.10 -22.03 19.94
C GLU A 135 -2.34 -22.81 20.45
N PHE A 136 -3.50 -22.16 20.45
CA PHE A 136 -4.76 -22.68 20.97
C PHE A 136 -5.62 -23.42 19.93
N LEU A 137 -5.22 -23.44 18.65
CA LEU A 137 -6.00 -24.11 17.61
C LEU A 137 -5.79 -25.62 17.63
N THR A 138 -6.86 -26.36 17.33
CA THR A 138 -6.82 -27.80 17.06
C THR A 138 -6.61 -28.07 15.56
N GLU A 139 -6.17 -29.29 15.20
CA GLU A 139 -5.81 -29.64 13.81
C GLU A 139 -6.92 -29.30 12.80
N ASP A 140 -8.18 -29.60 13.13
CA ASP A 140 -9.37 -29.39 12.29
C ASP A 140 -9.75 -27.91 12.07
N GLN A 141 -9.14 -27.00 12.83
CA GLN A 141 -9.33 -25.55 12.73
C GLN A 141 -8.27 -24.87 11.85
N THR A 142 -7.27 -25.61 11.40
CA THR A 142 -6.10 -25.05 10.70
C THR A 142 -6.27 -25.03 9.18
N CYS A 143 -5.50 -24.19 8.49
CA CYS A 143 -5.56 -24.09 7.03
C CYS A 143 -5.13 -25.39 6.32
N GLN A 144 -5.76 -25.66 5.19
CA GLN A 144 -5.48 -26.80 4.32
C GLN A 144 -4.86 -26.36 2.97
N ARG A 145 -4.02 -27.24 2.41
CA ARG A 145 -3.44 -27.09 1.06
C ARG A 145 -3.39 -28.42 0.33
N MET A 146 -3.84 -28.45 -0.91
CA MET A 146 -3.59 -29.52 -1.85
C MET A 146 -2.26 -29.28 -2.59
N VAL A 147 -1.39 -30.29 -2.58
CA VAL A 147 -0.20 -30.35 -3.43
C VAL A 147 -0.33 -31.50 -4.42
N SER A 148 0.30 -31.38 -5.60
CA SER A 148 0.16 -32.37 -6.67
C SER A 148 1.50 -32.74 -7.27
N ASP A 149 1.64 -33.99 -7.70
CA ASP A 149 2.76 -34.43 -8.53
C ASP A 149 2.33 -35.59 -9.45
N LYS A 150 3.23 -36.02 -10.33
CA LYS A 150 2.97 -37.04 -11.34
C LYS A 150 4.15 -37.96 -11.59
N ILE A 151 3.84 -39.21 -11.95
CA ILE A 151 4.81 -40.24 -12.33
C ILE A 151 4.48 -40.71 -13.76
N LEU A 152 5.48 -40.83 -14.62
CA LEU A 152 5.30 -41.29 -16.00
C LEU A 152 5.24 -42.81 -16.04
N TYR A 153 4.24 -43.35 -16.73
CA TYR A 153 4.04 -44.76 -17.03
C TYR A 153 3.77 -44.96 -18.53
N GLN A 154 3.94 -46.19 -19.01
CA GLN A 154 3.68 -46.61 -20.38
C GLN A 154 2.56 -47.66 -20.44
N SER A 155 1.99 -47.82 -21.63
CA SER A 155 1.07 -48.93 -21.91
C SER A 155 1.66 -50.28 -21.48
N GLY A 156 0.85 -51.12 -20.82
CA GLY A 156 1.27 -52.42 -20.30
C GLY A 156 1.91 -52.39 -18.91
N ASP A 157 2.28 -51.21 -18.37
CA ASP A 157 2.79 -51.12 -17.01
C ASP A 157 1.73 -51.51 -15.97
N ILE A 158 2.20 -52.09 -14.86
CA ILE A 158 1.38 -52.35 -13.67
C ILE A 158 1.74 -51.30 -12.61
N ILE A 159 0.81 -50.41 -12.33
CA ILE A 159 0.90 -49.44 -11.23
C ILE A 159 0.67 -50.18 -9.93
N LYS A 160 1.61 -50.07 -8.98
CA LYS A 160 1.48 -50.56 -7.60
C LYS A 160 1.96 -49.48 -6.64
N VAL A 161 1.02 -48.74 -6.07
CA VAL A 161 1.31 -47.61 -5.18
C VAL A 161 0.41 -47.65 -3.95
N SER A 162 0.83 -46.99 -2.88
CA SER A 162 0.03 -46.74 -1.68
C SER A 162 0.09 -45.26 -1.32
N GLU A 163 -0.79 -44.80 -0.43
CA GLU A 163 -0.73 -43.44 0.13
C GLU A 163 0.67 -43.14 0.69
N ASP A 164 1.21 -44.01 1.55
CA ASP A 164 2.55 -43.86 2.13
C ASP A 164 3.64 -43.77 1.05
N TYR A 165 3.55 -44.57 0.00
CA TYR A 165 4.49 -44.51 -1.11
C TYR A 165 4.48 -43.14 -1.79
N LEU A 166 3.29 -42.63 -2.13
CA LEU A 166 3.13 -41.36 -2.83
C LEU A 166 3.54 -40.16 -1.95
N ILE A 167 3.19 -40.17 -0.67
CA ILE A 167 3.63 -39.16 0.31
C ILE A 167 5.17 -39.15 0.40
N ASN A 168 5.79 -40.32 0.57
CA ASN A 168 7.25 -40.41 0.68
C ASN A 168 7.94 -40.03 -0.64
N TYR A 169 7.37 -40.39 -1.79
CA TYR A 169 7.88 -39.97 -3.09
C TYR A 169 7.88 -38.44 -3.21
N TYR A 170 6.76 -37.79 -2.89
CA TYR A 170 6.64 -36.32 -2.90
C TYR A 170 7.66 -35.68 -1.96
N LYS A 171 7.67 -36.07 -0.68
CA LYS A 171 8.60 -35.53 0.33
C LYS A 171 10.05 -35.65 -0.11
N ASN A 172 10.45 -36.80 -0.65
CA ASN A 172 11.84 -37.01 -1.07
C ASN A 172 12.23 -36.14 -2.27
N LYS A 173 11.32 -35.96 -3.23
CA LYS A 173 11.53 -35.12 -4.40
C LYS A 173 11.61 -33.63 -4.04
N TYR A 174 10.74 -33.17 -3.13
CA TYR A 174 10.59 -31.75 -2.79
C TYR A 174 11.26 -31.31 -1.49
N LYS A 175 11.99 -32.20 -0.77
CA LYS A 175 12.66 -31.89 0.52
C LYS A 175 13.53 -30.64 0.54
N ASN A 176 14.06 -30.25 -0.62
CA ASN A 176 14.95 -29.09 -0.77
C ASN A 176 14.25 -27.82 -1.26
N SER A 177 12.97 -27.92 -1.65
CA SER A 177 12.15 -26.78 -2.05
C SER A 177 11.99 -25.78 -0.91
N ARG A 178 11.67 -24.53 -1.26
CA ARG A 178 11.51 -23.46 -0.28
C ARG A 178 10.25 -23.66 0.56
N GLU A 179 9.21 -24.19 -0.08
CA GLU A 179 7.87 -24.42 0.40
C GLU A 179 7.91 -25.51 1.47
N GLU A 180 8.50 -26.67 1.15
CA GLU A 180 8.56 -27.79 2.09
C GLU A 180 9.50 -27.52 3.27
N LYS A 181 10.55 -26.71 3.11
CA LYS A 181 11.41 -26.26 4.23
C LYS A 181 10.68 -25.37 5.23
N ARG A 182 9.59 -24.72 4.81
CA ARG A 182 8.80 -23.79 5.63
C ARG A 182 7.55 -24.43 6.21
N ASN A 183 7.22 -25.66 5.81
CA ASN A 183 6.08 -26.36 6.36
C ASN A 183 6.25 -26.55 7.87
N SER A 184 5.14 -26.44 8.59
CA SER A 184 5.11 -26.72 10.02
C SER A 184 5.55 -28.15 10.29
N LYS A 185 6.22 -28.37 11.43
CA LYS A 185 6.55 -29.73 11.88
C LYS A 185 5.30 -30.55 12.22
N ARG A 186 4.14 -29.91 12.36
CA ARG A 186 2.85 -30.55 12.65
C ARG A 186 2.06 -30.97 11.40
N THR A 187 2.60 -30.70 10.21
CA THR A 187 1.91 -30.98 8.93
C THR A 187 1.48 -32.44 8.84
N THR A 188 0.17 -32.71 8.74
CA THR A 188 -0.35 -34.05 8.42
C THR A 188 -0.64 -34.16 6.92
N TRP A 189 -0.60 -35.39 6.40
CA TRP A 189 -0.63 -35.69 4.97
C TRP A 189 -1.66 -36.80 4.70
N ARG A 190 -2.45 -36.67 3.63
CA ARG A 190 -3.40 -37.71 3.17
C ARG A 190 -3.47 -37.71 1.64
N LEU A 191 -3.69 -38.88 1.02
CA LEU A 191 -3.97 -38.97 -0.41
C LEU A 191 -5.41 -38.51 -0.67
N SER A 192 -5.57 -37.45 -1.45
CA SER A 192 -6.89 -36.90 -1.78
C SER A 192 -7.45 -37.47 -3.09
N SER A 193 -6.60 -37.66 -4.09
CA SER A 193 -7.00 -38.25 -5.38
C SER A 193 -5.81 -38.83 -6.12
N VAL A 194 -6.09 -39.85 -6.92
CA VAL A 194 -5.14 -40.44 -7.86
C VAL A 194 -5.84 -40.73 -9.19
N SER A 195 -5.20 -40.38 -10.30
CA SER A 195 -5.79 -40.54 -11.63
C SER A 195 -4.73 -40.85 -12.68
N LEU A 196 -5.12 -41.60 -13.70
CA LEU A 196 -4.30 -41.87 -14.87
C LEU A 196 -4.72 -40.93 -16.00
N VAL A 197 -3.78 -40.09 -16.45
CA VAL A 197 -4.00 -39.05 -17.47
C VAL A 197 -3.13 -39.33 -18.69
N PRO A 198 -3.68 -39.51 -19.91
CA PRO A 198 -2.87 -39.64 -21.11
C PRO A 198 -1.94 -38.42 -21.30
N THR A 199 -0.70 -38.65 -21.74
CA THR A 199 0.26 -37.56 -21.99
C THR A 199 -0.18 -36.62 -23.13
N ASN A 200 -1.09 -37.08 -24.00
CA ASN A 200 -1.69 -36.36 -25.11
C ASN A 200 -3.21 -36.18 -24.93
N CYS A 201 -3.66 -35.94 -23.69
CA CYS A 201 -5.07 -35.85 -23.34
C CYS A 201 -5.81 -34.81 -24.18
N SER A 202 -6.99 -35.18 -24.67
CA SER A 202 -7.87 -34.30 -25.45
C SER A 202 -9.27 -34.14 -24.87
N SER A 203 -9.59 -34.88 -23.80
CA SER A 203 -10.87 -34.78 -23.11
C SER A 203 -10.76 -35.35 -21.70
N SER A 204 -11.47 -34.74 -20.74
CA SER A 204 -11.58 -35.26 -19.38
C SER A 204 -12.16 -36.68 -19.32
N ALA A 205 -12.92 -37.10 -20.34
CA ALA A 205 -13.44 -38.47 -20.45
C ALA A 205 -12.35 -39.55 -20.62
N GLN A 206 -11.12 -39.16 -20.99
CA GLN A 206 -9.98 -40.08 -21.10
C GLN A 206 -9.25 -40.30 -19.77
N ILE A 207 -9.60 -39.56 -18.73
CA ILE A 207 -8.97 -39.63 -17.42
C ILE A 207 -9.59 -40.78 -16.63
N ILE A 208 -8.74 -41.66 -16.10
CA ILE A 208 -9.18 -42.82 -15.32
C ILE A 208 -8.96 -42.52 -13.84
N ASN A 209 -10.03 -42.45 -13.06
CA ASN A 209 -9.95 -42.30 -11.60
C ASN A 209 -9.44 -43.60 -10.98
N LEU A 210 -8.27 -43.57 -10.35
CA LEU A 210 -7.69 -44.76 -9.71
C LEU A 210 -8.03 -44.87 -8.23
N THR A 211 -8.72 -43.89 -7.66
CA THR A 211 -9.16 -43.92 -6.25
C THR A 211 -10.15 -45.07 -6.03
N GLU A 212 -10.95 -45.41 -7.05
CA GLU A 212 -11.90 -46.53 -7.04
C GLU A 212 -11.21 -47.91 -7.09
N HIS A 213 -9.92 -47.95 -7.38
CA HIS A 213 -9.10 -49.16 -7.41
C HIS A 213 -8.27 -49.35 -6.13
N GLN A 214 -8.53 -48.55 -5.11
CA GLN A 214 -7.89 -48.66 -3.80
C GLN A 214 -8.52 -49.80 -2.99
N ASP A 215 -7.70 -50.69 -2.43
CA ASP A 215 -8.14 -51.74 -1.51
C ASP A 215 -8.36 -51.21 -0.08
N ASP A 216 -8.92 -52.05 0.81
CA ASP A 216 -9.17 -51.71 2.22
C ASP A 216 -7.89 -51.36 3.00
N SER A 217 -6.72 -51.74 2.48
CA SER A 217 -5.40 -51.43 3.06
C SER A 217 -4.78 -50.15 2.46
N GLY A 218 -5.50 -49.46 1.57
CA GLY A 218 -5.05 -48.22 0.95
C GLY A 218 -4.12 -48.39 -0.26
N ASN A 219 -3.93 -49.61 -0.77
CA ASN A 219 -3.07 -49.89 -1.93
C ASN A 219 -3.86 -49.83 -3.24
N ILE A 220 -3.22 -49.34 -4.29
CA ILE A 220 -3.75 -49.27 -5.65
C ILE A 220 -2.91 -50.17 -6.54
N SER A 221 -3.57 -51.11 -7.22
CA SER A 221 -2.97 -51.97 -8.25
C SER A 221 -3.78 -51.88 -9.54
N TYR A 222 -3.16 -51.37 -10.62
CA TYR A 222 -3.85 -51.14 -11.90
C TYR A 222 -2.95 -51.44 -13.09
N THR A 223 -3.47 -52.18 -14.09
CA THR A 223 -2.76 -52.46 -15.35
C THR A 223 -3.20 -51.48 -16.43
N ILE A 224 -2.25 -50.80 -17.06
CA ILE A 224 -2.52 -49.81 -18.11
C ILE A 224 -2.84 -50.52 -19.43
N ASN A 225 -4.13 -50.60 -19.76
CA ASN A 225 -4.60 -51.26 -20.99
C ASN A 225 -4.69 -50.34 -22.22
N GLY A 226 -4.59 -49.02 -22.03
CA GLY A 226 -4.65 -48.06 -23.13
C GLY A 226 -3.29 -47.85 -23.82
N GLU A 227 -3.30 -47.40 -25.07
CA GLU A 227 -2.08 -47.13 -25.83
C GLU A 227 -1.39 -45.83 -25.37
N GLY A 228 -0.08 -45.72 -25.63
CA GLY A 228 0.70 -44.51 -25.36
C GLY A 228 1.28 -44.40 -23.95
N ASN A 229 1.64 -43.17 -23.58
CA ASN A 229 2.20 -42.85 -22.25
C ASN A 229 1.15 -42.16 -21.39
N TYR A 230 1.21 -42.41 -20.09
CA TYR A 230 0.30 -41.88 -19.09
C TYR A 230 1.06 -41.22 -17.94
N TYR A 231 0.47 -40.18 -17.37
CA TYR A 231 0.85 -39.64 -16.09
C TYR A 231 -0.07 -40.23 -15.02
N LEU A 232 0.51 -40.94 -14.05
CA LEU A 232 -0.13 -41.17 -12.75
C LEU A 232 -0.08 -39.86 -11.99
N SER A 233 -1.16 -39.09 -12.06
CA SER A 233 -1.32 -37.83 -11.33
C SER A 233 -1.90 -38.10 -9.95
N TYR A 234 -1.35 -37.49 -8.91
CA TYR A 234 -1.85 -37.65 -7.55
C TYR A 234 -1.82 -36.32 -6.80
N GLN A 235 -2.81 -36.14 -5.92
CA GLN A 235 -2.98 -34.96 -5.08
C GLN A 235 -2.92 -35.38 -3.61
N LEU A 236 -2.11 -34.68 -2.83
CA LEU A 236 -1.94 -34.90 -1.40
C LEU A 236 -2.50 -33.67 -0.65
N LEU A 237 -3.35 -33.93 0.32
CA LEU A 237 -3.84 -32.92 1.25
C LEU A 237 -2.82 -32.73 2.38
N GLN A 238 -2.41 -31.49 2.61
CA GLN A 238 -1.64 -31.04 3.75
C GLN A 238 -2.53 -30.24 4.71
N GLN A 239 -2.52 -30.59 5.98
CA GLN A 239 -3.24 -29.93 7.08
C GLN A 239 -2.21 -29.44 8.12
N ASP A 240 -2.47 -28.32 8.80
CA ASP A 240 -1.53 -27.69 9.75
C ASP A 240 -0.13 -27.50 9.14
N PHE A 241 -0.10 -27.00 7.90
CA PHE A 241 1.16 -26.87 7.17
C PHE A 241 1.86 -25.53 7.42
N ARG A 242 1.24 -24.59 8.15
CA ARG A 242 1.76 -23.24 8.36
C ARG A 242 1.58 -22.74 9.78
N ASP A 243 2.65 -22.12 10.29
CA ASP A 243 2.67 -21.40 11.56
C ASP A 243 2.63 -19.88 11.29
N VAL A 244 2.10 -19.13 12.27
CA VAL A 244 2.13 -17.68 12.28
C VAL A 244 3.58 -17.20 12.21
N THR A 245 3.86 -16.34 11.24
CA THR A 245 5.17 -15.72 11.07
C THR A 245 5.38 -14.66 12.14
N LEU A 246 6.47 -14.80 12.90
CA LEU A 246 6.84 -13.90 13.99
C LEU A 246 5.73 -13.73 15.04
N GLY A 247 4.94 -14.77 15.32
CA GLY A 247 3.95 -14.74 16.40
C GLY A 247 4.59 -14.50 17.77
N ALA A 248 3.92 -13.71 18.61
CA ALA A 248 4.25 -13.56 20.02
C ALA A 248 3.65 -14.72 20.83
N PRO A 249 4.09 -14.99 22.08
CA PRO A 249 3.57 -16.11 22.88
C PRO A 249 2.03 -16.13 22.93
N GLY A 250 1.44 -17.32 22.74
CA GLY A 250 0.00 -17.53 22.60
C GLY A 250 -0.53 -17.38 21.16
N GLY A 251 0.07 -16.48 20.38
CA GLY A 251 -0.18 -16.31 18.93
C GLY A 251 0.83 -17.04 18.03
N ALA A 252 1.90 -17.61 18.61
CA ALA A 252 2.99 -18.29 17.89
C ALA A 252 2.65 -19.76 17.57
N GLY A 253 1.54 -20.00 16.89
CA GLY A 253 1.03 -21.35 16.60
C GLY A 253 0.57 -21.54 15.16
N PRO A 254 -0.23 -22.57 14.87
CA PRO A 254 -0.78 -22.82 13.55
C PRO A 254 -1.70 -21.69 13.06
N VAL A 255 -1.94 -21.65 11.75
CA VAL A 255 -2.80 -20.67 11.07
C VAL A 255 -4.23 -21.20 10.91
N ILE A 256 -5.24 -20.35 11.15
CA ILE A 256 -6.66 -20.73 11.01
C ILE A 256 -7.02 -21.07 9.56
N ASP A 257 -8.06 -21.90 9.37
CA ASP A 257 -8.70 -22.03 8.07
C ASP A 257 -9.54 -20.78 7.74
N HIS A 258 -9.00 -19.91 6.88
CA HIS A 258 -9.65 -18.66 6.49
C HIS A 258 -10.85 -18.89 5.56
N TYR A 259 -11.01 -20.09 4.98
CA TYR A 259 -12.16 -20.44 4.17
C TYR A 259 -13.38 -20.85 5.01
N LYS A 260 -13.25 -21.00 6.32
CA LYS A 260 -14.34 -21.35 7.24
C LYS A 260 -14.78 -20.13 8.05
N LYS A 261 -16.01 -19.67 7.83
CA LYS A 261 -16.57 -18.48 8.49
C LYS A 261 -16.55 -18.59 10.01
N GLU A 262 -16.89 -19.76 10.52
CA GLU A 262 -16.91 -20.08 11.93
C GLU A 262 -15.51 -19.98 12.57
N MET A 263 -14.44 -20.30 11.82
CA MET A 263 -13.06 -20.20 12.30
C MET A 263 -12.62 -18.75 12.38
N THR A 264 -12.90 -17.95 11.34
CA THR A 264 -12.70 -16.50 11.36
C THR A 264 -13.41 -15.86 12.55
N LEU A 265 -14.70 -16.16 12.75
CA LEU A 265 -15.50 -15.58 13.82
C LEU A 265 -15.01 -16.01 15.21
N ALA A 266 -14.68 -17.30 15.40
CA ALA A 266 -14.13 -17.80 16.66
C ALA A 266 -12.80 -17.12 17.01
N TYR A 267 -11.94 -16.91 16.02
CA TYR A 267 -10.69 -16.19 16.19
C TYR A 267 -10.91 -14.72 16.58
N LEU A 268 -11.76 -13.98 15.85
CA LEU A 268 -12.04 -12.56 16.10
C LEU A 268 -12.74 -12.32 17.44
N ASN A 269 -13.63 -13.23 17.86
CA ASN A 269 -14.31 -13.13 19.16
C ASN A 269 -13.34 -13.10 20.34
N ARG A 270 -12.08 -13.52 20.18
CA ARG A 270 -11.06 -13.35 21.22
C ARG A 270 -10.80 -11.88 21.55
N MET A 271 -10.98 -10.96 20.58
CA MET A 271 -10.81 -9.52 20.80
C MET A 271 -11.87 -8.96 21.78
N LYS A 272 -13.05 -9.59 21.89
CA LYS A 272 -14.11 -9.18 22.83
C LYS A 272 -13.67 -9.30 24.30
N LYS A 273 -12.66 -10.13 24.59
CA LYS A 273 -12.06 -10.24 25.93
C LYS A 273 -11.53 -8.91 26.47
N ILE A 274 -11.10 -8.00 25.59
CA ILE A 274 -10.66 -6.66 26.00
C ILE A 274 -11.81 -5.91 26.67
N SER A 275 -13.01 -5.95 26.08
CA SER A 275 -14.22 -5.33 26.64
C SER A 275 -14.77 -6.09 27.84
N GLU A 276 -14.80 -7.42 27.77
CA GLU A 276 -15.28 -8.26 28.88
C GLU A 276 -14.46 -8.04 30.16
N ARG A 277 -13.14 -7.94 30.03
CA ARG A 277 -12.23 -7.72 31.16
C ARG A 277 -12.27 -6.28 31.67
N SER A 278 -12.24 -5.30 30.78
CA SER A 278 -12.15 -3.89 31.17
C SER A 278 -13.50 -3.28 31.60
N GLY A 279 -14.62 -3.87 31.17
CA GLY A 279 -15.95 -3.27 31.27
C GLY A 279 -16.18 -2.12 30.28
N ILE A 280 -15.26 -1.88 29.32
CA ILE A 280 -15.30 -0.78 28.36
C ILE A 280 -15.53 -1.34 26.95
N PRO A 281 -16.55 -0.89 26.20
CA PRO A 281 -16.78 -1.29 24.81
C PRO A 281 -15.55 -1.04 23.90
N LEU A 282 -15.32 -1.91 22.92
CA LEU A 282 -14.13 -1.83 22.04
C LEU A 282 -14.00 -0.47 21.36
N ASN A 283 -15.10 0.08 20.85
CA ASN A 283 -15.14 1.38 20.18
C ASN A 283 -14.84 2.59 21.06
N GLN A 284 -14.83 2.42 22.39
CA GLN A 284 -14.38 3.45 23.32
C GLN A 284 -12.88 3.34 23.63
N LEU A 285 -12.18 2.30 23.16
CA LEU A 285 -10.74 2.10 23.36
C LEU A 285 -9.96 2.16 22.04
N ILE A 286 -10.53 1.57 20.99
CA ILE A 286 -9.89 1.30 19.70
C ILE A 286 -10.75 1.92 18.60
N ARG A 287 -10.13 2.67 17.67
CA ARG A 287 -10.81 3.20 16.49
C ARG A 287 -10.98 2.12 15.42
N ALA A 288 -9.89 1.45 15.04
CA ALA A 288 -9.92 0.44 13.99
C ALA A 288 -9.24 -0.87 14.41
N LEU A 289 -9.81 -1.98 13.94
CA LEU A 289 -9.13 -3.26 13.91
C LEU A 289 -8.38 -3.38 12.59
N PHE A 290 -7.09 -3.71 12.68
CA PHE A 290 -6.21 -3.87 11.54
C PHE A 290 -6.01 -5.33 11.16
N CYS A 291 -6.07 -5.61 9.86
CA CYS A 291 -5.61 -6.84 9.24
C CYS A 291 -4.44 -6.53 8.30
N ASP A 292 -3.31 -7.19 8.55
CA ASP A 292 -2.13 -7.15 7.69
C ASP A 292 -2.39 -7.91 6.38
N SER A 293 -1.49 -7.74 5.41
CA SER A 293 -1.45 -8.51 4.18
C SER A 293 -1.41 -10.02 4.46
N ILE A 294 -2.33 -10.77 3.85
CA ILE A 294 -2.52 -12.19 4.19
C ILE A 294 -1.53 -13.07 3.43
N GLU A 295 -0.66 -13.76 4.17
CA GLU A 295 0.27 -14.75 3.64
C GLU A 295 -0.09 -16.15 4.17
N VAL A 296 -0.83 -16.96 3.41
CA VAL A 296 -1.28 -18.31 3.83
C VAL A 296 -0.52 -19.45 3.13
N SER A 297 0.64 -19.17 2.53
CA SER A 297 1.56 -20.14 1.89
C SER A 297 0.90 -21.18 0.97
N GLY A 298 -0.08 -20.73 0.17
CA GLY A 298 -0.73 -21.58 -0.82
C GLY A 298 -1.92 -22.37 -0.29
N ALA A 299 -2.54 -21.95 0.83
CA ALA A 299 -3.85 -22.48 1.22
C ALA A 299 -4.84 -22.37 0.05
N ASN A 300 -5.27 -23.51 -0.46
CA ASN A 300 -6.03 -23.62 -1.71
C ASN A 300 -7.09 -24.71 -1.61
N TRP A 301 -7.43 -25.18 -0.41
CA TRP A 301 -8.44 -26.20 -0.17
C TRP A 301 -9.09 -25.97 1.20
N SER A 302 -10.32 -26.45 1.35
CA SER A 302 -11.00 -26.69 2.63
C SER A 302 -12.03 -27.79 2.43
N ASP A 303 -12.38 -28.51 3.50
CA ASP A 303 -13.39 -29.56 3.44
C ASP A 303 -14.72 -29.01 2.89
N GLY A 304 -15.32 -29.74 1.93
CA GLY A 304 -16.55 -29.33 1.26
C GLY A 304 -16.37 -28.57 -0.06
N PHE A 305 -15.12 -28.26 -0.46
CA PHE A 305 -14.87 -27.51 -1.71
C PHE A 305 -15.38 -28.20 -2.98
N SER A 306 -15.33 -29.53 -3.09
CA SER A 306 -15.92 -30.23 -4.24
C SER A 306 -17.44 -29.99 -4.35
N GLU A 307 -18.16 -30.00 -3.23
CA GLU A 307 -19.60 -29.75 -3.20
C GLU A 307 -19.91 -28.28 -3.51
N LEU A 308 -19.16 -27.35 -2.90
CA LEU A 308 -19.27 -25.92 -3.17
C LEU A 308 -19.04 -25.61 -4.65
N PHE A 309 -18.01 -26.21 -5.24
CA PHE A 309 -17.69 -26.05 -6.65
C PHE A 309 -18.83 -26.53 -7.54
N PHE A 310 -19.34 -27.74 -7.29
CA PHE A 310 -20.47 -28.30 -8.04
C PHE A 310 -21.72 -27.42 -7.94
N LYS A 311 -22.04 -26.94 -6.73
CA LYS A 311 -23.19 -26.06 -6.50
C LYS A 311 -23.04 -24.72 -7.22
N THR A 312 -21.83 -24.18 -7.31
CA THR A 312 -21.56 -22.87 -7.89
C THR A 312 -21.52 -22.91 -9.42
N TYR A 313 -20.85 -23.91 -10.00
CA TYR A 313 -20.59 -23.96 -11.43
C TYR A 313 -21.41 -25.01 -12.20
N GLY A 314 -22.08 -25.93 -11.52
CA GLY A 314 -22.97 -26.93 -12.13
C GLY A 314 -22.26 -28.16 -12.71
N TYR A 315 -20.95 -28.33 -12.48
CA TYR A 315 -20.19 -29.50 -12.91
C TYR A 315 -19.18 -29.97 -11.86
N LYS A 316 -18.76 -31.23 -11.95
CA LYS A 316 -17.89 -31.89 -10.97
C LYS A 316 -16.43 -31.44 -11.11
N LEU A 317 -15.76 -31.18 -9.98
CA LEU A 317 -14.35 -30.78 -9.94
C LEU A 317 -13.40 -31.98 -10.11
N GLU A 318 -13.82 -33.17 -9.70
CA GLU A 318 -13.00 -34.37 -9.60
C GLU A 318 -12.21 -34.71 -10.88
N PRO A 319 -12.80 -34.63 -12.10
CA PRO A 319 -12.06 -34.88 -13.35
C PRO A 319 -10.93 -33.90 -13.63
N TRP A 320 -10.87 -32.78 -12.91
CA TRP A 320 -9.97 -31.65 -13.16
C TRP A 320 -8.93 -31.44 -12.06
N LEU A 321 -8.97 -32.22 -10.97
CA LEU A 321 -8.05 -32.09 -9.82
C LEU A 321 -6.58 -32.17 -10.22
N ALA A 322 -6.25 -32.89 -11.31
CA ALA A 322 -4.90 -32.95 -11.84
C ALA A 322 -4.36 -31.59 -12.35
N PHE A 323 -5.22 -30.63 -12.68
CA PHE A 323 -4.84 -29.45 -13.46
C PHE A 323 -5.03 -28.12 -12.73
N VAL A 324 -5.79 -28.09 -11.63
CA VAL A 324 -6.18 -26.85 -10.92
C VAL A 324 -5.25 -26.46 -9.77
N PHE A 325 -4.28 -27.31 -9.40
CA PHE A 325 -3.31 -27.01 -8.35
C PHE A 325 -1.93 -26.63 -8.90
N TYR A 326 -1.22 -25.81 -8.13
CA TYR A 326 0.18 -25.42 -8.34
C TYR A 326 0.84 -25.16 -6.98
N GLU A 327 2.17 -25.17 -6.93
CA GLU A 327 2.92 -24.95 -5.69
C GLU A 327 2.76 -23.50 -5.19
N GLY A 328 2.68 -23.28 -3.87
CA GLY A 328 2.20 -22.02 -3.27
C GLY A 328 3.00 -20.72 -3.57
N HIS A 329 4.18 -20.82 -4.18
CA HIS A 329 4.98 -19.67 -4.65
C HIS A 329 5.29 -19.74 -6.16
N HIS A 330 4.53 -20.55 -6.88
CA HIS A 330 4.61 -20.72 -8.32
C HIS A 330 3.27 -20.37 -8.97
N ASP A 331 3.15 -20.66 -10.25
CA ASP A 331 1.97 -20.47 -11.08
C ASP A 331 1.84 -21.67 -12.03
N TYR A 332 0.74 -21.75 -12.79
CA TYR A 332 0.53 -22.84 -13.74
C TYR A 332 1.53 -22.87 -14.90
N SER A 333 2.11 -21.73 -15.28
CA SER A 333 2.99 -21.59 -16.46
C SER A 333 4.36 -22.25 -16.26
N ARG A 334 4.77 -22.52 -15.01
CA ARG A 334 6.01 -23.26 -14.70
C ARG A 334 5.93 -24.76 -15.00
N SER A 335 4.75 -25.26 -15.33
CA SER A 335 4.50 -26.68 -15.56
C SER A 335 4.40 -27.00 -17.05
N ARG A 336 5.16 -28.00 -17.51
CA ARG A 336 5.06 -28.59 -18.87
C ARG A 336 3.95 -29.64 -19.01
N TYR A 337 3.00 -29.66 -18.07
CA TYR A 337 2.01 -30.75 -17.98
C TYR A 337 1.04 -30.76 -19.17
N LEU A 338 0.73 -29.58 -19.73
CA LEU A 338 -0.24 -29.46 -20.81
C LEU A 338 0.40 -29.47 -22.21
N ASP A 339 1.74 -29.45 -22.35
CA ASP A 339 2.45 -29.20 -23.62
C ASP A 339 1.91 -30.01 -24.82
N LYS A 340 1.56 -31.28 -24.59
CA LYS A 340 1.12 -32.24 -25.61
C LYS A 340 -0.39 -32.43 -25.69
N PHE A 341 -1.18 -31.70 -24.90
CA PHE A 341 -2.64 -31.78 -24.92
C PHE A 341 -3.19 -31.03 -26.14
N SER A 342 -4.39 -31.39 -26.59
CA SER A 342 -5.07 -30.63 -27.65
C SER A 342 -5.39 -29.20 -27.19
N GLU A 343 -5.31 -28.23 -28.10
CA GLU A 343 -5.62 -26.82 -27.80
C GLU A 343 -7.03 -26.62 -27.22
N ASP A 344 -8.04 -27.33 -27.74
CA ASP A 344 -9.40 -27.27 -27.20
C ASP A 344 -9.46 -27.69 -25.72
N PHE A 345 -8.72 -28.74 -25.35
CA PHE A 345 -8.66 -29.20 -23.97
C PHE A 345 -7.85 -28.24 -23.08
N LYS A 346 -6.78 -27.62 -23.60
CA LYS A 346 -6.05 -26.55 -22.89
C LYS A 346 -6.97 -25.36 -22.58
N ALA A 347 -7.78 -24.95 -23.55
CA ALA A 347 -8.77 -23.88 -23.36
C ALA A 347 -9.80 -24.25 -22.28
N GLN A 348 -10.31 -25.50 -22.29
CA GLN A 348 -11.20 -25.97 -21.21
C GLN A 348 -10.51 -25.95 -19.84
N VAL A 349 -9.26 -26.42 -19.75
CA VAL A 349 -8.47 -26.39 -18.50
C VAL A 349 -8.28 -24.96 -17.99
N LYS A 350 -7.99 -23.98 -18.87
CA LYS A 350 -7.89 -22.54 -18.50
C LYS A 350 -9.17 -22.05 -17.84
N ARG A 351 -10.34 -22.40 -18.40
CA ARG A 351 -11.65 -22.01 -17.86
C ARG A 351 -11.96 -22.65 -16.52
N VAL A 352 -11.65 -23.94 -16.37
CA VAL A 352 -11.84 -24.65 -15.09
C VAL A 352 -10.90 -24.10 -14.02
N ARG A 353 -9.66 -23.72 -14.37
CA ARG A 353 -8.75 -23.02 -13.46
C ARG A 353 -9.30 -21.66 -13.05
N PHE A 354 -9.86 -20.90 -13.99
CA PHE A 354 -10.54 -19.64 -13.66
C PHE A 354 -11.67 -19.89 -12.66
N ASP A 355 -12.58 -20.81 -12.92
CA ASP A 355 -13.70 -21.14 -12.03
C ASP A 355 -13.21 -21.56 -10.64
N TYR A 356 -12.17 -22.39 -10.58
CA TYR A 356 -11.59 -22.82 -9.31
C TYR A 356 -10.96 -21.66 -8.52
N ASN A 357 -10.14 -20.83 -9.17
CA ASN A 357 -9.49 -19.70 -8.52
C ASN A 357 -10.50 -18.61 -8.12
N ASN A 358 -11.54 -18.38 -8.92
CA ASN A 358 -12.65 -17.50 -8.59
C ASN A 358 -13.41 -18.00 -7.36
N MET A 359 -13.67 -19.32 -7.26
CA MET A 359 -14.27 -19.91 -6.06
C MET A 359 -13.43 -19.66 -4.81
N LEU A 360 -12.10 -19.84 -4.89
CA LEU A 360 -11.20 -19.57 -3.76
C LEU A 360 -11.31 -18.11 -3.32
N VAL A 361 -11.26 -17.17 -4.27
CA VAL A 361 -11.37 -15.73 -3.99
C VAL A 361 -12.72 -15.40 -3.35
N GLU A 362 -13.83 -15.80 -3.95
CA GLU A 362 -15.18 -15.50 -3.43
C GLU A 362 -15.41 -16.12 -2.05
N THR A 363 -14.95 -17.36 -1.84
CA THR A 363 -15.07 -18.04 -0.54
C THR A 363 -14.25 -17.32 0.53
N PHE A 364 -13.03 -16.89 0.20
CA PHE A 364 -12.20 -16.12 1.11
C PHE A 364 -12.80 -14.75 1.43
N LEU A 365 -13.27 -14.02 0.42
CA LEU A 365 -13.92 -12.72 0.61
C LEU A 365 -15.16 -12.83 1.51
N GLU A 366 -15.99 -13.85 1.33
CA GLU A 366 -17.19 -14.07 2.14
C GLU A 366 -16.83 -14.50 3.58
N ASN A 367 -16.03 -15.56 3.72
CA ASN A 367 -15.81 -16.24 5.00
C ASN A 367 -14.71 -15.60 5.85
N PHE A 368 -13.81 -14.82 5.24
CA PHE A 368 -12.80 -14.04 5.94
C PHE A 368 -13.12 -12.54 5.89
N THR A 369 -13.02 -11.90 4.72
CA THR A 369 -12.99 -10.42 4.63
C THR A 369 -14.31 -9.77 5.07
N LYS A 370 -15.45 -10.23 4.57
CA LYS A 370 -16.77 -9.72 4.97
C LYS A 370 -17.12 -10.12 6.40
N THR A 371 -16.69 -11.30 6.85
CA THR A 371 -16.87 -11.73 8.25
C THR A 371 -16.05 -10.85 9.21
N TYR A 372 -14.84 -10.47 8.83
CA TYR A 372 -14.00 -9.52 9.55
C TYR A 372 -14.63 -8.13 9.62
N LYS A 373 -15.13 -7.61 8.50
CA LYS A 373 -15.87 -6.34 8.44
C LYS A 373 -17.12 -6.38 9.33
N ALA A 374 -17.91 -7.45 9.25
CA ALA A 374 -19.11 -7.62 10.07
C ALA A 374 -18.80 -7.67 11.57
N PHE A 375 -17.71 -8.31 11.97
CA PHE A 375 -17.24 -8.27 13.35
C PHE A 375 -16.89 -6.84 13.79
N CYS A 376 -16.22 -6.07 12.93
CA CYS A 376 -15.89 -4.68 13.23
C CYS A 376 -17.17 -3.84 13.43
N ASP A 377 -18.14 -3.98 12.52
CA ASP A 377 -19.45 -3.31 12.60
C ASP A 377 -20.23 -3.66 13.86
N GLU A 378 -20.29 -4.95 14.23
CA GLU A 378 -20.96 -5.43 15.45
C GLU A 378 -20.39 -4.77 16.72
N ASN A 379 -19.10 -4.44 16.71
CA ASN A 379 -18.39 -3.86 17.86
C ASN A 379 -18.16 -2.35 17.74
N GLY A 380 -18.70 -1.71 16.70
CA GLY A 380 -18.61 -0.26 16.48
C GLY A 380 -17.20 0.26 16.18
N ILE A 381 -16.30 -0.61 15.70
CA ILE A 381 -14.92 -0.25 15.32
C ILE A 381 -14.77 -0.29 13.80
N LEU A 382 -13.84 0.49 13.25
CA LEU A 382 -13.58 0.51 11.81
C LEU A 382 -12.79 -0.72 11.37
N CYS A 383 -13.12 -1.26 10.20
CA CYS A 383 -12.35 -2.30 9.54
C CYS A 383 -11.23 -1.68 8.70
N ARG A 384 -9.96 -1.88 9.10
CA ARG A 384 -8.79 -1.51 8.30
C ARG A 384 -8.07 -2.73 7.75
N TYR A 385 -7.82 -2.78 6.44
CA TYR A 385 -7.27 -3.98 5.81
C TYR A 385 -6.34 -3.72 4.64
N GLN A 386 -5.16 -4.34 4.69
CA GLN A 386 -4.29 -4.60 3.55
C GLN A 386 -4.78 -5.77 2.70
N ALA A 387 -5.71 -5.52 1.77
CA ALA A 387 -6.35 -6.55 0.95
C ALA A 387 -5.48 -7.07 -0.22
N TYR A 388 -4.19 -7.28 0.02
CA TYR A 388 -3.24 -7.94 -0.88
C TYR A 388 -2.45 -9.02 -0.11
N GLY A 389 -1.82 -9.97 -0.81
CA GLY A 389 -1.17 -11.08 -0.12
C GLY A 389 -0.63 -12.18 -1.03
N THR A 390 -0.30 -13.34 -0.46
CA THR A 390 0.22 -14.49 -1.22
C THR A 390 -0.29 -15.83 -0.66
N PRO A 391 -1.07 -16.61 -1.43
CA PRO A 391 -1.67 -16.30 -2.74
C PRO A 391 -2.68 -15.13 -2.67
N PHE A 392 -3.06 -14.59 -3.82
CA PHE A 392 -4.03 -13.48 -3.93
C PHE A 392 -5.48 -13.94 -3.75
N LEU A 393 -5.88 -14.21 -2.51
CA LEU A 393 -7.24 -14.63 -2.18
C LEU A 393 -8.25 -13.46 -2.07
N MET A 394 -7.77 -12.22 -2.11
CA MET A 394 -8.59 -11.02 -1.86
C MET A 394 -9.12 -10.38 -3.15
N GLY A 395 -9.01 -11.03 -4.31
CA GLY A 395 -9.59 -10.53 -5.57
C GLY A 395 -8.98 -9.22 -6.09
N MET A 396 -7.80 -8.83 -5.60
CA MET A 396 -7.15 -7.54 -5.86
C MET A 396 -8.02 -6.34 -5.43
N LEU A 397 -8.88 -5.83 -6.32
CA LEU A 397 -9.74 -4.68 -6.02
C LEU A 397 -10.92 -5.07 -5.12
N ASP A 398 -11.52 -6.26 -5.31
CA ASP A 398 -12.73 -6.65 -4.58
C ASP A 398 -12.53 -6.66 -3.06
N GLY A 399 -11.38 -7.14 -2.59
CA GLY A 399 -11.02 -7.10 -1.18
C GLY A 399 -10.87 -5.69 -0.61
N TYR A 400 -10.44 -4.73 -1.42
CA TYR A 400 -10.33 -3.33 -1.01
C TYR A 400 -11.68 -2.58 -1.01
N LEU A 401 -12.70 -3.08 -1.73
CA LEU A 401 -14.05 -2.48 -1.71
C LEU A 401 -14.78 -2.70 -0.36
N ILE A 402 -14.33 -3.66 0.44
CA ILE A 402 -15.00 -4.10 1.67
C ILE A 402 -14.64 -3.25 2.93
N PRO A 403 -13.36 -3.00 3.27
CA PRO A 403 -12.99 -2.31 4.51
C PRO A 403 -13.50 -0.87 4.58
N ASP A 404 -13.58 -0.34 5.80
CA ASP A 404 -13.86 1.09 6.04
C ASP A 404 -12.64 1.95 5.72
N ILE A 405 -11.44 1.38 5.95
CA ILE A 405 -10.14 1.97 5.63
C ILE A 405 -9.36 0.96 4.80
N PRO A 406 -9.40 1.05 3.45
CA PRO A 406 -8.48 0.31 2.59
C PRO A 406 -7.04 0.74 2.90
N GLU A 407 -6.14 -0.22 3.14
CA GLU A 407 -4.74 0.07 3.46
C GLU A 407 -3.79 -0.53 2.41
N SER A 408 -2.84 0.26 1.91
CA SER A 408 -1.76 -0.23 1.04
C SER A 408 -0.44 -0.45 1.81
N ASN A 409 0.66 -0.70 1.10
CA ASN A 409 2.01 -0.57 1.62
C ASN A 409 2.96 0.17 0.69
N ASN A 410 4.04 0.69 1.27
CA ASN A 410 5.15 1.29 0.56
C ASN A 410 6.50 0.97 1.19
N TRP A 411 7.51 0.73 0.36
CA TRP A 411 8.86 0.36 0.78
C TRP A 411 9.92 1.37 0.36
N ILE A 412 10.75 1.82 1.30
CA ILE A 412 11.93 2.66 1.04
C ILE A 412 13.17 1.81 0.76
N TYR A 413 14.05 2.28 -0.12
CA TYR A 413 15.20 1.53 -0.65
C TYR A 413 14.84 0.22 -1.38
N SER A 414 13.63 0.11 -1.92
CA SER A 414 13.29 -0.87 -2.96
C SER A 414 14.05 -0.61 -4.28
N ALA A 415 14.65 0.58 -4.41
CA ALA A 415 15.52 1.04 -5.50
C ALA A 415 16.66 1.93 -5.00
N LYS A 416 17.59 2.33 -5.89
CA LYS A 416 18.61 3.34 -5.59
C LYS A 416 17.95 4.72 -5.42
N MET A 417 18.21 5.39 -4.31
CA MET A 417 17.55 6.66 -3.97
C MET A 417 18.30 7.91 -4.46
N LYS A 418 19.57 7.78 -4.87
CA LYS A 418 20.42 8.92 -5.27
C LYS A 418 20.43 9.23 -6.77
N ASP A 419 19.53 8.64 -7.55
CA ASP A 419 19.42 8.92 -8.98
C ASP A 419 18.57 10.17 -9.21
N SER A 420 18.82 10.88 -10.33
CA SER A 420 18.07 12.10 -10.69
C SER A 420 16.58 11.84 -10.86
N LEU A 421 16.25 10.67 -11.41
CA LEU A 421 14.91 10.11 -11.49
C LEU A 421 14.87 8.82 -10.70
N TRP A 422 13.99 8.80 -9.71
CA TRP A 422 13.80 7.64 -8.89
C TRP A 422 12.96 6.57 -9.59
N GLN A 423 13.49 5.34 -9.63
CA GLN A 423 12.85 4.21 -10.31
C GLN A 423 12.48 3.10 -9.32
N TRP A 424 11.21 3.04 -8.93
CA TRP A 424 10.70 1.96 -8.09
C TRP A 424 10.87 0.58 -8.72
N ARG A 425 11.23 -0.40 -7.89
CA ARG A 425 11.22 -1.81 -8.30
C ARG A 425 9.78 -2.33 -8.31
N GLN A 426 9.22 -2.57 -9.49
CA GLN A 426 7.84 -3.06 -9.65
C GLN A 426 7.54 -4.31 -8.79
N SER A 427 8.48 -5.26 -8.77
CA SER A 427 8.34 -6.51 -8.01
C SER A 427 8.35 -6.37 -6.49
N HIS A 428 8.52 -5.16 -5.92
CA HIS A 428 8.60 -4.99 -4.47
C HIS A 428 8.14 -3.61 -3.98
N GLY A 429 6.94 -3.55 -3.41
CA GLY A 429 6.42 -2.33 -2.76
C GLY A 429 6.14 -1.18 -3.73
N TYR A 430 5.74 -1.50 -4.97
CA TYR A 430 5.42 -0.52 -6.00
C TYR A 430 4.07 0.17 -5.78
N MET A 431 3.97 1.38 -6.32
CA MET A 431 2.84 2.31 -6.15
C MET A 431 1.49 1.81 -6.67
N ILE A 432 1.46 0.74 -7.47
CA ILE A 432 0.21 0.14 -7.93
C ILE A 432 -0.68 -0.35 -6.79
N TRP A 433 -0.10 -0.80 -5.67
CA TRP A 433 -0.90 -1.22 -4.50
C TRP A 433 -1.68 -0.04 -3.92
N ASN A 434 -1.07 1.16 -3.90
CA ASN A 434 -1.74 2.37 -3.46
C ASN A 434 -2.91 2.71 -4.38
N LEU A 435 -2.74 2.53 -5.69
CA LEU A 435 -3.79 2.80 -6.67
C LEU A 435 -4.97 1.84 -6.55
N TYR A 436 -4.77 0.56 -6.25
CA TYR A 436 -5.90 -0.34 -5.98
C TYR A 436 -6.64 0.04 -4.70
N ALA A 437 -5.91 0.35 -3.62
CA ALA A 437 -6.52 0.78 -2.37
C ALA A 437 -7.29 2.10 -2.53
N SER A 438 -6.70 3.10 -3.20
CA SER A 438 -7.34 4.40 -3.42
C SER A 438 -8.48 4.32 -4.44
N SER A 439 -8.36 3.54 -5.52
CA SER A 439 -9.45 3.30 -6.47
C SER A 439 -10.67 2.73 -5.74
N ALA A 440 -10.48 1.72 -4.87
CA ALA A 440 -11.57 1.17 -4.08
C ALA A 440 -12.19 2.19 -3.12
N ALA A 441 -11.36 3.00 -2.46
CA ALA A 441 -11.83 4.08 -1.59
C ALA A 441 -12.68 5.09 -2.36
N HIS A 442 -12.23 5.54 -3.54
CA HIS A 442 -12.98 6.45 -4.40
C HIS A 442 -14.32 5.84 -4.85
N LEU A 443 -14.28 4.61 -5.38
CA LEU A 443 -15.45 3.88 -5.87
C LEU A 443 -16.52 3.65 -4.79
N THR A 444 -16.12 3.56 -3.52
CA THR A 444 -17.02 3.29 -2.39
C THR A 444 -17.19 4.46 -1.43
N GLY A 445 -16.68 5.65 -1.79
CA GLY A 445 -16.83 6.88 -1.01
C GLY A 445 -16.15 6.83 0.37
N LYS A 446 -15.06 6.06 0.54
CA LYS A 446 -14.32 5.99 1.81
C LYS A 446 -13.50 7.26 2.01
N LYS A 447 -13.59 7.82 3.21
CA LYS A 447 -12.89 9.04 3.61
C LYS A 447 -11.38 8.84 3.74
N ILE A 448 -10.97 7.70 4.31
CA ILE A 448 -9.57 7.42 4.66
C ILE A 448 -9.07 6.24 3.83
N THR A 449 -7.96 6.46 3.14
CA THR A 449 -7.15 5.43 2.49
C THR A 449 -5.77 5.46 3.13
N SER A 450 -5.43 4.41 3.87
CA SER A 450 -4.15 4.39 4.60
C SER A 450 -3.06 3.64 3.85
N CYS A 451 -1.82 3.79 4.32
CA CYS A 451 -0.69 3.04 3.81
C CYS A 451 0.26 2.71 4.97
N GLU A 452 0.72 1.47 5.01
CA GLU A 452 1.95 1.12 5.73
C GLU A 452 3.13 1.79 5.02
N THR A 453 3.66 2.87 5.60
CA THR A 453 4.66 3.69 4.93
C THR A 453 6.07 3.41 5.43
N MET A 454 7.03 3.49 4.51
CA MET A 454 8.48 3.51 4.77
C MET A 454 9.06 2.20 5.30
N THR A 455 8.46 1.07 4.93
CA THR A 455 8.99 -0.25 5.24
C THR A 455 10.42 -0.38 4.68
N ASN A 456 11.39 -0.64 5.55
CA ASN A 456 12.81 -0.59 5.21
C ASN A 456 13.57 -1.81 5.73
N THR A 457 14.20 -2.56 4.82
CA THR A 457 15.13 -3.64 5.16
C THR A 457 16.53 -3.48 4.56
N ASN A 458 16.76 -2.42 3.77
CA ASN A 458 17.98 -2.25 2.98
C ASN A 458 18.87 -1.09 3.44
N GLY A 459 18.31 -0.07 4.09
CA GLY A 459 19.04 1.14 4.49
C GLY A 459 18.53 1.68 5.82
N VAL A 460 18.32 0.81 6.81
CA VAL A 460 17.60 1.12 8.06
C VAL A 460 18.13 2.35 8.78
N PHE A 461 19.46 2.54 8.79
CA PHE A 461 20.13 3.68 9.42
C PHE A 461 20.54 4.79 8.44
N ARG A 462 20.20 4.66 7.16
CA ARG A 462 20.52 5.60 6.08
C ARG A 462 19.40 6.60 5.78
N THR A 463 18.17 6.28 6.18
CA THR A 463 16.98 7.08 5.85
C THR A 463 17.09 8.53 6.31
N THR A 464 16.84 9.47 5.39
CA THR A 464 16.75 10.91 5.63
C THR A 464 15.29 11.38 5.66
N LEU A 465 15.02 12.56 6.24
CA LEU A 465 13.66 13.15 6.17
C LEU A 465 13.29 13.57 4.73
N GLU A 466 14.28 13.90 3.90
CA GLU A 466 14.09 14.18 2.47
C GLU A 466 13.52 12.96 1.73
N GLU A 467 14.09 11.78 1.94
CA GLU A 467 13.59 10.54 1.33
C GLU A 467 12.19 10.21 1.86
N ILE A 468 11.92 10.40 3.15
CA ILE A 468 10.58 10.19 3.72
C ILE A 468 9.55 11.11 3.04
N LYS A 469 9.87 12.40 2.85
CA LYS A 469 8.99 13.33 2.12
C LYS A 469 8.77 12.88 0.67
N GLN A 470 9.84 12.55 -0.04
CA GLN A 470 9.76 12.13 -1.44
C GLN A 470 8.83 10.93 -1.62
N HIS A 471 8.91 9.95 -0.71
CA HIS A 471 8.03 8.79 -0.69
C HIS A 471 6.58 9.16 -0.42
N ASP A 472 6.33 10.01 0.57
CA ASP A 472 4.97 10.41 0.95
C ASP A 472 4.29 11.28 -0.09
N ASP A 473 5.01 12.16 -0.78
CA ASP A 473 4.46 12.92 -1.90
C ASP A 473 3.86 11.98 -2.94
N MET A 474 4.52 10.84 -3.20
CA MET A 474 3.99 9.81 -4.10
C MET A 474 2.84 9.01 -3.50
N ASN A 475 2.79 8.82 -2.17
CA ASN A 475 1.61 8.27 -1.50
C ASN A 475 0.39 9.18 -1.75
N PHE A 476 0.54 10.50 -1.59
CA PHE A 476 -0.53 11.45 -1.90
C PHE A 476 -0.92 11.43 -3.39
N ILE A 477 0.05 11.46 -4.32
CA ILE A 477 -0.21 11.35 -5.77
C ILE A 477 -0.98 10.08 -6.14
N THR A 478 -0.79 8.99 -5.40
CA THR A 478 -1.50 7.72 -5.64
C THR A 478 -2.82 7.59 -4.89
N GLY A 479 -3.26 8.65 -4.18
CA GLY A 479 -4.55 8.73 -3.49
C GLY A 479 -4.55 8.21 -2.06
N ILE A 480 -3.39 7.97 -1.45
CA ILE A 480 -3.28 7.72 -0.01
C ILE A 480 -3.41 9.04 0.73
N ASN A 481 -4.16 9.04 1.85
CA ASN A 481 -4.37 10.23 2.67
C ASN A 481 -4.20 9.98 4.18
N HIS A 482 -3.58 8.85 4.57
CA HIS A 482 -3.23 8.57 5.97
C HIS A 482 -2.01 7.64 6.06
N SER A 483 -0.87 8.16 6.56
CA SER A 483 0.37 7.39 6.68
C SER A 483 0.45 6.65 8.02
N VAL A 484 0.76 5.35 7.99
CA VAL A 484 1.05 4.51 9.17
C VAL A 484 2.50 4.04 9.06
N LEU A 485 3.42 4.68 9.79
CA LEU A 485 4.85 4.43 9.64
C LEU A 485 5.25 3.03 10.12
N HIS A 486 5.97 2.32 9.28
CA HIS A 486 6.60 1.03 9.55
C HIS A 486 8.09 1.21 9.90
N GLY A 487 8.51 1.00 11.15
CA GLY A 487 7.69 0.87 12.35
C GLY A 487 8.41 1.44 13.57
N TYR A 488 7.63 1.86 14.56
CA TYR A 488 8.15 2.34 15.84
C TYR A 488 8.30 1.15 16.78
N ASN A 489 9.55 0.86 17.17
CA ASN A 489 9.86 -0.37 17.90
C ASN A 489 9.75 -0.12 19.42
N TYR A 490 8.92 -0.90 20.13
CA TYR A 490 8.98 -0.92 21.59
C TYR A 490 10.38 -1.36 22.02
N SER A 491 11.03 -0.52 22.81
CA SER A 491 12.38 -0.76 23.33
C SER A 491 12.53 0.03 24.62
N PRO A 492 12.82 -0.62 25.77
CA PRO A 492 13.08 0.05 27.03
C PRO A 492 14.15 1.14 26.90
N LYS A 493 14.01 2.23 27.66
CA LYS A 493 14.98 3.34 27.68
C LYS A 493 16.40 2.92 28.04
N ASP A 494 16.56 1.92 28.89
CA ASP A 494 17.84 1.36 29.35
C ASP A 494 18.41 0.28 28.42
N ALA A 495 17.67 -0.12 27.38
CA ALA A 495 18.20 -1.02 26.36
C ALA A 495 19.40 -0.38 25.65
N SER A 496 20.50 -1.13 25.55
CA SER A 496 21.70 -0.66 24.85
C SER A 496 21.39 -0.30 23.39
N PHE A 497 22.09 0.71 22.87
CA PHE A 497 21.97 1.09 21.46
C PHE A 497 22.13 -0.14 20.54
N PRO A 498 21.24 -0.34 19.55
CA PRO A 498 20.20 0.57 19.07
C PRO A 498 18.79 0.20 19.57
N GLY A 499 18.67 -0.44 20.73
CA GLY A 499 17.40 -0.96 21.24
C GLY A 499 16.90 -2.19 20.50
N TRP A 500 15.61 -2.47 20.62
CA TRP A 500 14.97 -3.68 20.08
C TRP A 500 14.44 -3.48 18.67
N ILE A 501 15.32 -3.43 17.68
CA ILE A 501 14.92 -3.24 16.27
C ILE A 501 14.42 -4.55 15.64
N ARG A 502 13.14 -4.57 15.26
CA ARG A 502 12.51 -5.65 14.49
C ARG A 502 12.42 -5.35 13.00
N TYR A 503 12.13 -4.12 12.62
CA TYR A 503 12.14 -3.63 11.25
C TYR A 503 12.54 -2.15 11.21
N GLY A 504 13.03 -1.71 10.05
CA GLY A 504 13.17 -0.29 9.73
C GLY A 504 11.93 0.28 9.01
N ALA A 505 11.91 1.59 8.73
CA ALA A 505 12.99 2.54 8.98
C ALA A 505 13.22 2.81 10.48
N TYR A 506 14.41 3.27 10.87
CA TYR A 506 14.76 3.47 12.29
C TYR A 506 14.14 4.75 12.88
N PHE A 507 12.81 4.74 13.01
CA PHE A 507 12.03 5.75 13.74
C PHE A 507 12.23 5.54 15.24
N SER A 508 13.19 6.25 15.80
CA SER A 508 13.60 6.14 17.20
C SER A 508 14.12 7.49 17.69
N GLU A 509 13.93 7.77 18.97
CA GLU A 509 14.50 8.93 19.67
C GLU A 509 16.04 8.95 19.64
N GLN A 510 16.65 7.78 19.41
CA GLN A 510 18.10 7.64 19.26
C GLN A 510 18.59 8.06 17.86
N ASN A 511 17.68 8.37 16.93
CA ASN A 511 18.02 8.87 15.61
C ASN A 511 18.25 10.40 15.67
N PRO A 512 19.41 10.94 15.22
CA PRO A 512 19.73 12.37 15.38
C PRO A 512 18.66 13.32 14.83
N TRP A 513 18.00 12.93 13.73
CA TRP A 513 16.96 13.73 13.11
C TRP A 513 15.59 13.65 13.79
N TRP A 514 15.39 12.81 14.82
CA TRP A 514 14.12 12.67 15.56
C TRP A 514 13.58 14.01 16.05
N LYS A 515 14.45 14.88 16.57
CA LYS A 515 14.10 16.24 17.04
C LYS A 515 13.56 17.17 15.93
N HIS A 516 13.73 16.79 14.67
CA HIS A 516 13.23 17.52 13.51
C HIS A 516 12.03 16.83 12.83
N LEU A 517 11.64 15.64 13.29
CA LEU A 517 10.61 14.82 12.66
C LEU A 517 9.25 15.54 12.58
N SER A 518 8.96 16.43 13.53
CA SER A 518 7.73 17.24 13.53
C SER A 518 7.55 18.07 12.26
N SER A 519 8.64 18.48 11.59
CA SER A 519 8.56 19.18 10.30
C SER A 519 7.89 18.34 9.21
N TRP A 520 8.17 17.04 9.17
CA TRP A 520 7.48 16.12 8.26
C TRP A 520 6.10 15.72 8.78
N VAL A 521 5.94 15.48 10.09
CA VAL A 521 4.65 15.07 10.66
C VAL A 521 3.56 16.11 10.39
N ASP A 522 3.86 17.40 10.60
CA ASP A 522 2.90 18.46 10.33
C ASP A 522 2.66 18.60 8.81
N TYR A 523 3.70 18.53 7.98
CA TYR A 523 3.55 18.51 6.51
C TYR A 523 2.59 17.42 6.03
N ASN A 524 2.80 16.17 6.48
CA ASN A 524 1.95 15.04 6.14
C ASN A 524 0.52 15.26 6.67
N ALA A 525 0.37 15.69 7.92
CA ALA A 525 -0.93 15.86 8.55
C ALA A 525 -1.82 16.89 7.82
N ARG A 526 -1.22 17.98 7.35
CA ARG A 526 -1.93 19.04 6.61
C ARG A 526 -2.44 18.55 5.25
N LEU A 527 -1.61 17.82 4.51
CA LEU A 527 -2.01 17.21 3.24
C LEU A 527 -3.06 16.12 3.44
N SER A 528 -2.85 15.22 4.40
CA SER A 528 -3.81 14.20 4.80
C SER A 528 -5.17 14.80 5.14
N TYR A 529 -5.23 15.88 5.93
CA TYR A 529 -6.50 16.55 6.24
C TYR A 529 -7.24 17.04 4.98
N VAL A 530 -6.52 17.69 4.04
CA VAL A 530 -7.13 18.19 2.81
C VAL A 530 -7.70 17.04 1.97
N PHE A 531 -6.92 15.97 1.77
CA PHE A 531 -7.35 14.84 0.94
C PHE A 531 -8.32 13.88 1.62
N GLN A 532 -8.47 13.94 2.95
CA GLN A 532 -9.55 13.25 3.67
C GLN A 532 -10.87 14.03 3.62
N ASN A 533 -10.84 15.33 3.32
CA ASN A 533 -12.02 16.20 3.31
C ASN A 533 -12.29 16.81 1.93
N SER A 534 -11.77 16.17 0.88
CA SER A 534 -12.08 16.43 -0.52
C SER A 534 -12.39 15.13 -1.26
N LYS A 535 -12.92 15.22 -2.47
CA LYS A 535 -13.28 14.08 -3.32
C LYS A 535 -12.43 14.08 -4.59
N ALA A 536 -11.89 12.91 -4.93
CA ALA A 536 -11.17 12.72 -6.18
C ALA A 536 -12.10 12.86 -7.39
N GLU A 537 -11.59 13.46 -8.47
CA GLU A 537 -12.24 13.46 -9.77
C GLU A 537 -11.33 12.80 -10.80
N LYS A 538 -11.77 11.69 -11.37
CA LYS A 538 -10.95 10.86 -12.26
C LYS A 538 -11.76 10.44 -13.47
N SER A 539 -11.37 10.93 -14.63
CA SER A 539 -12.13 10.71 -15.87
C SER A 539 -11.79 9.40 -16.59
N ILE A 540 -10.71 8.70 -16.18
CA ILE A 540 -10.21 7.49 -16.86
C ILE A 540 -10.35 6.28 -15.93
N ALA A 541 -10.98 5.22 -16.42
CA ALA A 541 -10.98 3.90 -15.78
C ALA A 541 -10.09 2.93 -16.58
N ILE A 542 -9.27 2.15 -15.89
CA ILE A 542 -8.38 1.15 -16.52
C ILE A 542 -8.78 -0.24 -16.05
N LEU A 543 -9.03 -1.14 -16.99
CA LEU A 543 -9.32 -2.55 -16.75
C LEU A 543 -8.20 -3.42 -17.33
N GLY A 544 -7.58 -4.22 -16.46
CA GLY A 544 -6.53 -5.18 -16.81
C GLY A 544 -7.04 -6.63 -16.90
N PRO A 545 -6.15 -7.58 -17.25
CA PRO A 545 -6.50 -8.97 -17.53
C PRO A 545 -6.53 -9.86 -16.29
N THR A 546 -6.93 -9.32 -15.13
CA THR A 546 -6.89 -10.03 -13.84
C THR A 546 -7.62 -11.38 -13.91
N SER A 547 -8.79 -11.42 -14.56
CA SER A 547 -9.58 -12.64 -14.72
C SER A 547 -8.91 -13.67 -15.65
N ASP A 548 -8.29 -13.23 -16.75
CA ASP A 548 -7.53 -14.12 -17.64
C ASP A 548 -6.31 -14.72 -16.91
N ILE A 549 -5.59 -13.89 -16.14
CA ILE A 549 -4.46 -14.31 -15.30
C ILE A 549 -4.88 -15.43 -14.33
N TRP A 550 -6.09 -15.42 -13.78
CA TRP A 550 -6.56 -16.49 -12.88
C TRP A 550 -6.67 -17.85 -13.58
N GLY A 551 -7.01 -17.88 -14.87
CA GLY A 551 -7.01 -19.12 -15.66
C GLY A 551 -5.61 -19.56 -16.08
N ASP A 552 -4.77 -18.59 -16.49
CA ASP A 552 -3.45 -18.87 -17.08
C ASP A 552 -2.35 -19.12 -16.05
N LYS A 553 -2.38 -18.38 -14.94
CA LYS A 553 -1.31 -18.33 -13.94
C LYS A 553 -1.80 -18.51 -12.50
N GLY A 554 -3.12 -18.51 -12.29
CA GLY A 554 -3.71 -18.66 -10.97
C GLY A 554 -3.55 -17.41 -10.11
N LEU A 555 -3.51 -17.60 -8.79
CA LEU A 555 -3.46 -16.54 -7.78
C LEU A 555 -2.02 -16.21 -7.32
N ALA A 556 -1.03 -16.44 -8.18
CA ALA A 556 0.38 -16.12 -7.90
C ALA A 556 0.64 -14.61 -7.86
N ARG A 557 1.52 -14.13 -6.97
CA ARG A 557 1.65 -12.69 -6.72
C ARG A 557 2.21 -11.85 -7.88
N GLU A 558 3.25 -12.35 -8.52
CA GLU A 558 4.04 -11.59 -9.51
C GLU A 558 3.23 -11.16 -10.75
N PRO A 559 2.46 -12.06 -11.40
CA PRO A 559 1.70 -11.69 -12.60
C PRO A 559 0.76 -10.48 -12.45
N PHE A 560 0.09 -10.33 -11.31
CA PHE A 560 -0.91 -9.28 -11.09
C PHE A 560 -0.40 -7.84 -11.09
N HIS A 561 0.91 -7.63 -11.08
CA HIS A 561 1.49 -6.29 -11.11
C HIS A 561 2.69 -6.19 -12.06
N LEU A 562 2.92 -7.22 -12.87
CA LEU A 562 4.02 -7.28 -13.84
C LEU A 562 3.56 -7.69 -15.24
N GLU A 563 2.33 -8.19 -15.41
CA GLU A 563 1.86 -8.74 -16.67
C GLU A 563 0.51 -8.12 -17.13
N PRO A 564 0.52 -7.31 -18.22
CA PRO A 564 1.70 -6.76 -18.90
C PRO A 564 2.35 -5.63 -18.09
N GLU A 565 3.68 -5.47 -18.20
CA GLU A 565 4.44 -4.51 -17.38
C GLU A 565 3.97 -3.05 -17.57
N TYR A 566 3.60 -2.68 -18.81
CA TYR A 566 3.17 -1.31 -19.11
C TYR A 566 1.89 -0.90 -18.37
N LEU A 567 0.99 -1.85 -18.10
CA LEU A 567 -0.33 -1.59 -17.54
C LEU A 567 -0.20 -0.96 -16.16
N TYR A 568 0.67 -1.52 -15.32
CA TYR A 568 0.81 -1.08 -13.94
C TYR A 568 1.62 0.20 -13.80
N LYS A 569 2.28 0.64 -14.88
CA LYS A 569 2.96 1.94 -14.99
C LYS A 569 2.12 3.02 -15.68
N LEU A 570 0.99 2.66 -16.30
CA LEU A 570 0.23 3.56 -17.17
C LEU A 570 -0.30 4.81 -16.45
N TRP A 571 -0.56 4.71 -15.15
CA TRP A 571 -0.94 5.87 -14.34
C TRP A 571 0.14 6.96 -14.26
N GLU A 572 1.43 6.60 -14.37
CA GLU A 572 2.54 7.56 -14.26
C GLU A 572 2.44 8.64 -15.34
N PRO A 573 2.46 8.31 -16.65
CA PRO A 573 2.30 9.31 -17.70
C PRO A 573 0.90 9.92 -17.74
N ILE A 574 -0.15 9.23 -17.32
CA ILE A 574 -1.50 9.82 -17.22
C ILE A 574 -1.47 11.03 -16.28
N SER A 575 -0.91 10.85 -15.07
CA SER A 575 -0.70 11.95 -14.11
C SER A 575 0.20 13.04 -14.68
N GLN A 576 1.37 12.68 -15.22
CA GLN A 576 2.34 13.63 -15.77
C GLN A 576 1.82 14.45 -16.96
N LEU A 577 0.81 13.94 -17.68
CA LEU A 577 0.16 14.62 -18.80
C LEU A 577 -1.06 15.46 -18.39
N GLY A 578 -1.36 15.53 -17.09
CA GLY A 578 -2.45 16.37 -16.56
C GLY A 578 -3.82 15.66 -16.47
N TYR A 579 -3.84 14.33 -16.43
CA TYR A 579 -5.04 13.52 -16.28
C TYR A 579 -4.97 12.66 -15.00
N SER A 580 -6.10 12.10 -14.59
CA SER A 580 -6.19 11.20 -13.44
C SER A 580 -6.97 9.94 -13.78
N CYS A 581 -6.56 8.79 -13.22
CA CYS A 581 -7.18 7.49 -13.47
C CYS A 581 -7.40 6.67 -12.20
N ASP A 582 -8.35 5.75 -12.26
CA ASP A 582 -8.51 4.63 -11.31
C ASP A 582 -8.41 3.30 -12.04
N TYR A 583 -7.96 2.27 -11.33
CA TYR A 583 -7.97 0.89 -11.80
C TYR A 583 -9.26 0.22 -11.32
N ILE A 584 -9.99 -0.38 -12.24
CA ILE A 584 -11.24 -1.09 -11.97
C ILE A 584 -11.10 -2.57 -12.33
N ASN A 585 -12.06 -3.39 -11.90
CA ASN A 585 -12.17 -4.79 -12.29
C ASN A 585 -13.50 -5.06 -13.01
N GLN A 586 -13.68 -6.29 -13.48
CA GLN A 586 -14.90 -6.72 -14.17
C GLN A 586 -16.14 -6.60 -13.28
N ASN A 587 -16.02 -6.79 -11.95
CA ASN A 587 -17.13 -6.66 -11.01
C ASN A 587 -17.66 -5.21 -10.91
N VAL A 588 -16.76 -4.22 -10.88
CA VAL A 588 -17.14 -2.79 -10.94
C VAL A 588 -17.88 -2.50 -12.25
N LEU A 589 -17.33 -2.95 -13.38
CA LEU A 589 -17.94 -2.72 -14.71
C LEU A 589 -19.29 -3.42 -14.86
N ALA A 590 -19.42 -4.64 -14.35
CA ALA A 590 -20.67 -5.39 -14.34
C ALA A 590 -21.77 -4.70 -13.52
N ASN A 591 -21.44 -3.87 -12.54
CA ASN A 591 -22.39 -3.20 -11.65
C ASN A 591 -22.42 -1.68 -11.85
N ALA A 592 -21.71 -1.16 -12.84
CA ALA A 592 -21.75 0.25 -13.21
C ALA A 592 -23.07 0.61 -13.91
N THR A 593 -23.41 1.88 -13.84
CA THR A 593 -24.48 2.49 -14.63
C THR A 593 -23.85 3.30 -15.76
N VAL A 594 -24.57 3.42 -16.87
CA VAL A 594 -24.09 4.12 -18.06
C VAL A 594 -25.14 5.13 -18.49
N ASN A 595 -24.73 6.38 -18.67
CA ASN A 595 -25.59 7.43 -19.20
C ASN A 595 -24.75 8.53 -19.90
N ASP A 596 -25.19 9.01 -21.06
CA ASP A 596 -24.57 10.13 -21.81
C ASP A 596 -23.04 10.02 -21.98
N GLY A 597 -22.55 8.81 -22.30
CA GLY A 597 -21.13 8.55 -22.52
C GLY A 597 -20.29 8.56 -21.24
N VAL A 598 -20.94 8.48 -20.08
CA VAL A 598 -20.31 8.41 -18.76
C VAL A 598 -20.65 7.08 -18.10
N LEU A 599 -19.61 6.43 -17.59
CA LEU A 599 -19.71 5.24 -16.77
C LEU A 599 -19.61 5.63 -15.29
N THR A 600 -20.62 5.26 -14.51
CA THR A 600 -20.74 5.66 -13.10
C THR A 600 -20.79 4.44 -12.20
N TYR A 601 -19.93 4.44 -11.17
CA TYR A 601 -19.95 3.48 -10.07
C TYR A 601 -19.75 4.23 -8.75
N GLY A 602 -20.70 4.08 -7.81
CA GLY A 602 -20.71 4.90 -6.61
C GLY A 602 -20.79 6.38 -6.97
N GLU A 603 -19.84 7.18 -6.47
CA GLU A 603 -19.74 8.61 -6.80
C GLU A 603 -18.77 8.90 -7.97
N MET A 604 -18.07 7.87 -8.47
CA MET A 604 -17.06 8.02 -9.51
C MET A 604 -17.68 8.02 -10.90
N ASN A 605 -17.16 8.89 -11.78
CA ASN A 605 -17.67 9.10 -13.13
C ASN A 605 -16.51 9.06 -14.13
N PHE A 606 -16.54 8.08 -15.03
CA PHE A 606 -15.50 7.85 -16.02
C PHE A 606 -16.01 8.16 -17.43
N LYS A 607 -15.22 8.92 -18.18
CA LYS A 607 -15.50 9.34 -19.57
C LYS A 607 -14.70 8.56 -20.61
N LEU A 608 -13.63 7.90 -20.17
CA LEU A 608 -12.77 7.06 -21.00
C LEU A 608 -12.50 5.75 -20.28
N LEU A 609 -12.72 4.63 -20.99
CA LEU A 609 -12.38 3.30 -20.51
C LEU A 609 -11.16 2.78 -21.28
N VAL A 610 -10.17 2.24 -20.56
CA VAL A 610 -8.99 1.59 -21.14
C VAL A 610 -9.09 0.09 -20.86
N LEU A 611 -9.15 -0.72 -21.93
CA LEU A 611 -9.07 -2.18 -21.87
C LEU A 611 -7.66 -2.60 -22.25
N ALA A 612 -6.92 -3.19 -21.31
CA ALA A 612 -5.52 -3.54 -21.51
C ALA A 612 -5.31 -5.06 -21.53
N ASN A 613 -4.95 -5.59 -22.72
CA ASN A 613 -4.58 -7.00 -22.93
C ASN A 613 -5.65 -7.99 -22.46
N LEU A 614 -6.93 -7.72 -22.76
CA LEU A 614 -8.07 -8.46 -22.23
C LEU A 614 -8.58 -9.48 -23.26
N GLU A 615 -8.50 -10.77 -22.96
CA GLU A 615 -8.97 -11.85 -23.85
C GLU A 615 -10.43 -12.24 -23.54
N SER A 616 -10.78 -12.23 -22.24
CA SER A 616 -12.06 -12.77 -21.78
C SER A 616 -12.83 -11.80 -20.88
N VAL A 617 -14.15 -11.72 -21.06
CA VAL A 617 -15.05 -10.95 -20.21
C VAL A 617 -16.32 -11.70 -19.82
N ASP A 618 -16.92 -11.34 -18.69
CA ASP A 618 -18.27 -11.77 -18.37
C ASP A 618 -19.28 -11.20 -19.39
N VAL A 619 -20.36 -11.95 -19.66
CA VAL A 619 -21.40 -11.53 -20.61
C VAL A 619 -22.06 -10.20 -20.19
N LYS A 620 -22.22 -9.96 -18.89
CA LYS A 620 -22.74 -8.69 -18.36
C LYS A 620 -21.77 -7.55 -18.64
N VAL A 621 -20.46 -7.78 -18.49
CA VAL A 621 -19.42 -6.81 -18.84
C VAL A 621 -19.47 -6.47 -20.34
N ALA A 622 -19.57 -7.47 -21.22
CA ALA A 622 -19.71 -7.23 -22.66
C ALA A 622 -20.92 -6.33 -22.98
N LYS A 623 -22.06 -6.57 -22.31
CA LYS A 623 -23.25 -5.72 -22.45
C LYS A 623 -23.01 -4.29 -21.94
N THR A 624 -22.39 -4.11 -20.78
CA THR A 624 -22.06 -2.77 -20.27
C THR A 624 -21.12 -2.02 -21.22
N LEU A 625 -20.13 -2.69 -21.82
CA LEU A 625 -19.24 -2.09 -22.82
C LEU A 625 -20.03 -1.59 -24.04
N LYS A 626 -20.99 -2.38 -24.51
CA LYS A 626 -21.91 -1.98 -25.59
C LYS A 626 -22.75 -0.78 -25.18
N ASP A 627 -23.38 -0.83 -24.01
CA ASP A 627 -24.20 0.29 -23.52
C ASP A 627 -23.36 1.58 -23.40
N PHE A 628 -22.11 1.46 -22.96
CA PHE A 628 -21.17 2.59 -22.85
C PHE A 628 -20.91 3.25 -24.20
N VAL A 629 -20.53 2.49 -25.23
CA VAL A 629 -20.29 3.07 -26.57
C VAL A 629 -21.59 3.55 -27.24
N VAL A 630 -22.72 2.88 -27.02
CA VAL A 630 -24.05 3.31 -27.51
C VAL A 630 -24.41 4.68 -26.93
N SER A 631 -24.07 4.91 -25.66
CA SER A 631 -24.32 6.19 -24.99
C SER A 631 -23.34 7.31 -25.40
N GLY A 632 -22.32 7.02 -26.21
CA GLY A 632 -21.30 7.97 -26.67
C GLY A 632 -19.96 7.91 -25.94
N GLY A 633 -19.76 6.91 -25.07
CA GLY A 633 -18.50 6.68 -24.36
C GLY A 633 -17.40 6.18 -25.30
N LYS A 634 -16.14 6.48 -24.98
CA LYS A 634 -14.97 6.04 -25.77
C LYS A 634 -14.17 4.97 -25.05
N ILE A 635 -13.67 4.00 -25.80
CA ILE A 635 -12.84 2.90 -25.30
C ILE A 635 -11.49 2.90 -26.00
N VAL A 636 -10.42 2.92 -25.23
CA VAL A 636 -9.07 2.57 -25.70
C VAL A 636 -8.89 1.08 -25.54
N VAL A 637 -8.52 0.41 -26.62
CA VAL A 637 -8.31 -1.04 -26.65
C VAL A 637 -6.84 -1.28 -26.94
N ILE A 638 -6.15 -1.95 -26.02
CA ILE A 638 -4.73 -2.31 -26.15
C ILE A 638 -4.67 -3.83 -26.30
N ASP A 639 -4.13 -4.30 -27.43
CA ASP A 639 -4.07 -5.72 -27.82
C ASP A 639 -5.44 -6.38 -28.11
N GLY A 640 -6.38 -5.62 -28.67
CA GLY A 640 -7.63 -6.16 -29.22
C GLY A 640 -8.81 -6.26 -28.24
N LEU A 641 -10.03 -6.39 -28.79
CA LEU A 641 -11.26 -6.57 -28.02
C LEU A 641 -11.38 -8.03 -27.56
N PRO A 642 -11.90 -8.29 -26.34
CA PRO A 642 -12.05 -9.65 -25.83
C PRO A 642 -13.13 -10.41 -26.60
N ASP A 643 -12.82 -11.61 -27.08
CA ASP A 643 -13.76 -12.43 -27.86
C ASP A 643 -14.22 -13.70 -27.12
N LYS A 644 -13.78 -13.89 -25.87
CA LYS A 644 -14.13 -15.04 -25.03
C LYS A 644 -14.94 -14.64 -23.79
N SER A 645 -15.72 -15.59 -23.32
CA SER A 645 -16.26 -15.62 -21.96
C SER A 645 -15.23 -16.18 -20.97
N LEU A 646 -15.52 -16.20 -19.66
CA LEU A 646 -14.59 -16.67 -18.63
C LEU A 646 -14.73 -18.15 -18.27
N GLY A 647 -15.80 -18.53 -17.56
CA GLY A 647 -15.97 -19.86 -16.97
C GLY A 647 -16.21 -21.01 -17.97
N TYR A 648 -16.18 -22.25 -17.47
CA TYR A 648 -16.31 -23.46 -18.28
C TYR A 648 -17.75 -23.75 -18.69
N SER A 649 -18.72 -23.49 -17.81
CA SER A 649 -20.12 -23.83 -18.05
C SER A 649 -20.70 -23.02 -19.22
N ASN A 650 -21.21 -23.72 -20.24
CA ASN A 650 -21.78 -23.16 -21.47
C ASN A 650 -20.85 -22.19 -22.23
N TYR A 651 -19.52 -22.36 -22.10
CA TYR A 651 -18.55 -21.40 -22.62
C TYR A 651 -18.69 -21.14 -24.12
N GLN A 652 -19.01 -22.14 -24.95
CA GLN A 652 -19.15 -21.92 -26.39
C GLN A 652 -20.30 -20.97 -26.74
N ALA A 653 -21.42 -21.08 -26.04
CA ALA A 653 -22.56 -20.19 -26.24
C ALA A 653 -22.26 -18.78 -25.72
N ASN A 654 -21.57 -18.68 -24.58
CA ASN A 654 -21.18 -17.40 -24.01
C ASN A 654 -20.10 -16.69 -24.84
N ASP A 655 -19.13 -17.44 -25.38
CA ASP A 655 -18.12 -16.94 -26.33
C ASP A 655 -18.79 -16.35 -27.57
N ALA A 656 -19.80 -17.04 -28.14
CA ALA A 656 -20.57 -16.51 -29.26
C ALA A 656 -21.25 -15.18 -28.90
N VAL A 657 -21.87 -15.07 -27.72
CA VAL A 657 -22.50 -13.82 -27.26
C VAL A 657 -21.48 -12.69 -27.10
N VAL A 658 -20.33 -12.95 -26.47
CA VAL A 658 -19.27 -11.94 -26.30
C VAL A 658 -18.74 -11.49 -27.65
N SER A 659 -18.40 -12.45 -28.53
CA SER A 659 -17.87 -12.18 -29.86
C SER A 659 -18.86 -11.39 -30.74
N ASP A 660 -20.14 -11.74 -30.71
CA ASP A 660 -21.20 -11.01 -31.44
C ASP A 660 -21.31 -9.56 -30.95
N ILE A 661 -21.26 -9.35 -29.63
CA ILE A 661 -21.31 -8.00 -29.04
C ILE A 661 -20.08 -7.18 -29.46
N MET A 662 -18.87 -7.73 -29.37
CA MET A 662 -17.66 -6.99 -29.76
C MET A 662 -17.62 -6.69 -31.25
N THR A 663 -18.08 -7.63 -32.08
CA THR A 663 -18.21 -7.43 -33.53
C THR A 663 -19.21 -6.31 -33.85
N ASP A 664 -20.33 -6.24 -33.13
CA ASP A 664 -21.31 -5.17 -33.24
C ASP A 664 -20.71 -3.82 -32.81
N ILE A 665 -19.99 -3.77 -31.70
CA ILE A 665 -19.26 -2.57 -31.25
C ILE A 665 -18.27 -2.10 -32.34
N GLN A 666 -17.45 -3.01 -32.86
CA GLN A 666 -16.44 -2.69 -33.87
C GLN A 666 -17.06 -2.23 -35.20
N SER A 667 -18.21 -2.80 -35.59
CA SER A 667 -18.86 -2.49 -36.87
C SER A 667 -19.70 -1.23 -36.83
N ASN A 668 -20.46 -1.03 -35.74
CA ASN A 668 -21.47 0.03 -35.64
C ASN A 668 -21.01 1.24 -34.81
N TYR A 669 -19.96 1.08 -34.00
CA TYR A 669 -19.46 2.13 -33.10
C TYR A 669 -17.94 2.33 -33.24
N ALA A 670 -17.39 2.10 -34.43
CA ALA A 670 -15.95 2.19 -34.71
C ALA A 670 -15.29 3.50 -34.27
N THR A 671 -16.00 4.64 -34.33
CA THR A 671 -15.51 5.96 -33.90
C THR A 671 -15.35 6.08 -32.38
N SER A 672 -15.99 5.20 -31.62
CA SER A 672 -15.87 5.12 -30.16
C SER A 672 -14.69 4.26 -29.72
N ILE A 673 -14.05 3.54 -30.66
CA ILE A 673 -12.94 2.62 -30.38
C ILE A 673 -11.62 3.21 -30.84
N ILE A 674 -10.65 3.24 -29.92
CA ILE A 674 -9.26 3.65 -30.17
C ILE A 674 -8.39 2.40 -30.02
N ASP A 675 -8.24 1.70 -31.13
CA ASP A 675 -7.43 0.48 -31.20
C ASP A 675 -5.94 0.84 -31.34
N VAL A 676 -5.12 0.29 -30.45
CA VAL A 676 -3.68 0.53 -30.40
C VAL A 676 -2.91 -0.73 -29.99
N ASN A 677 -1.72 -0.88 -30.56
CA ASN A 677 -0.72 -1.81 -30.03
C ASN A 677 -0.12 -1.26 -28.72
N PRO A 678 0.34 -2.13 -27.81
CA PRO A 678 1.06 -1.74 -26.61
C PRO A 678 2.34 -0.97 -26.95
N PRO A 679 2.90 -0.21 -25.99
CA PRO A 679 4.19 0.44 -26.21
C PRO A 679 5.28 -0.62 -26.46
N ASN A 680 6.20 -0.35 -27.39
CA ASN A 680 7.28 -1.29 -27.71
C ASN A 680 8.26 -1.48 -26.54
N SER A 681 8.35 -0.48 -25.65
CA SER A 681 9.14 -0.52 -24.42
C SER A 681 8.60 0.44 -23.37
N ILE A 682 9.03 0.27 -22.12
CA ILE A 682 8.64 1.16 -21.01
C ILE A 682 9.17 2.59 -21.20
N GLU A 683 10.29 2.78 -21.90
CA GLU A 683 10.86 4.10 -22.18
C GLU A 683 9.93 4.94 -23.06
N GLU A 684 9.21 4.30 -23.99
CA GLU A 684 8.25 4.92 -24.92
C GLU A 684 6.90 5.24 -24.27
N LEU A 685 6.59 4.65 -23.10
CA LEU A 685 5.28 4.68 -22.45
C LEU A 685 4.71 6.10 -22.31
N PHE A 686 5.54 7.08 -21.95
CA PHE A 686 5.11 8.48 -21.86
C PHE A 686 4.61 9.05 -23.19
N SER A 687 5.41 8.89 -24.25
CA SER A 687 5.08 9.39 -25.58
C SER A 687 3.90 8.63 -26.22
N TRP A 688 3.80 7.33 -25.93
CA TRP A 688 2.72 6.46 -26.37
C TRP A 688 1.40 6.86 -25.71
N THR A 689 1.40 7.06 -24.39
CA THR A 689 0.22 7.51 -23.62
C THR A 689 -0.27 8.86 -24.12
N LYS A 690 0.64 9.81 -24.39
CA LYS A 690 0.29 11.12 -24.96
C LYS A 690 -0.46 11.00 -26.30
N LYS A 691 -0.03 10.10 -27.19
CA LYS A 691 -0.70 9.87 -28.48
C LYS A 691 -2.13 9.34 -28.28
N ILE A 692 -2.34 8.46 -27.30
CA ILE A 692 -3.66 7.88 -27.01
C ILE A 692 -4.60 8.92 -26.43
N LEU A 693 -4.16 9.68 -25.43
CA LEU A 693 -4.97 10.72 -24.82
C LEU A 693 -5.38 11.78 -25.85
N ASN A 694 -4.46 12.18 -26.74
CA ASN A 694 -4.79 13.06 -27.86
C ASN A 694 -5.85 12.46 -28.81
N LYS A 695 -5.74 11.17 -29.16
CA LYS A 695 -6.74 10.47 -29.98
C LYS A 695 -8.10 10.34 -29.28
N SER A 696 -8.09 10.25 -27.95
CA SER A 696 -9.33 10.15 -27.16
C SER A 696 -10.15 11.42 -27.17
N GLU A 697 -9.52 12.57 -27.42
CA GLU A 697 -10.13 13.90 -27.31
C GLU A 697 -10.71 14.17 -25.90
N LEU A 698 -10.30 13.37 -24.91
CA LEU A 698 -10.58 13.65 -23.51
C LEU A 698 -9.83 14.92 -23.12
N SER A 699 -10.53 15.86 -22.49
CA SER A 699 -9.88 17.05 -21.94
C SER A 699 -9.08 16.69 -20.68
N PRO A 700 -7.87 17.23 -20.49
CA PRO A 700 -7.11 17.03 -19.27
C PRO A 700 -7.79 17.69 -18.06
N ASP A 701 -7.49 17.17 -16.87
CA ASP A 701 -7.89 17.81 -15.60
C ASP A 701 -7.16 19.15 -15.44
N VAL A 702 -5.93 19.23 -15.96
CA VAL A 702 -5.14 20.46 -16.11
C VAL A 702 -4.23 20.35 -17.34
N GLU A 703 -4.28 21.34 -18.24
CA GLU A 703 -3.37 21.36 -19.39
C GLU A 703 -1.99 21.87 -18.93
N ILE A 704 -0.96 21.02 -19.05
CA ILE A 704 0.42 21.32 -18.67
C ILE A 704 1.24 21.61 -19.93
N SER A 705 1.85 22.79 -20.02
CA SER A 705 2.78 23.10 -21.11
C SER A 705 4.05 22.26 -20.97
N SER A 706 4.55 21.65 -22.05
CA SER A 706 5.80 20.87 -22.04
C SER A 706 5.87 19.85 -20.88
N PRO A 707 4.88 18.94 -20.77
CA PRO A 707 4.81 17.99 -19.67
C PRO A 707 6.07 17.12 -19.62
N SER A 708 6.53 16.79 -18.41
CA SER A 708 7.79 16.08 -18.17
C SER A 708 7.58 14.89 -17.25
N LYS A 709 8.55 13.96 -17.25
CA LYS A 709 8.55 12.81 -16.32
C LYS A 709 8.83 13.21 -14.86
N ASN A 710 9.18 14.47 -14.61
CA ASN A 710 9.54 14.96 -13.28
C ASN A 710 8.31 15.41 -12.48
N VAL A 711 7.20 15.79 -13.13
CA VAL A 711 6.05 16.42 -12.47
C VAL A 711 4.86 15.49 -12.46
N PHE A 712 4.37 15.16 -11.27
CA PHE A 712 3.11 14.46 -11.08
C PHE A 712 2.05 15.41 -10.53
N GLN A 713 0.79 15.13 -10.84
CA GLN A 713 -0.34 15.91 -10.33
C GLN A 713 -1.54 15.03 -9.96
N ILE A 714 -2.35 15.52 -9.02
CA ILE A 714 -3.71 15.05 -8.76
C ILE A 714 -4.67 16.21 -8.61
N HIS A 715 -5.95 15.93 -8.84
CA HIS A 715 -7.06 16.88 -8.74
C HIS A 715 -8.16 16.33 -7.84
N GLN A 716 -8.61 17.14 -6.88
CA GLN A 716 -9.74 16.87 -6.00
C GLN A 716 -10.62 18.12 -5.86
N LYS A 717 -11.83 17.96 -5.31
CA LYS A 717 -12.72 19.09 -5.03
C LYS A 717 -13.51 18.93 -3.74
N THR A 718 -14.02 20.03 -3.23
CA THR A 718 -15.12 20.06 -2.26
C THR A 718 -16.37 20.67 -2.93
N SER A 719 -17.39 21.04 -2.15
CA SER A 719 -18.50 21.85 -2.66
C SER A 719 -18.11 23.31 -2.98
N LYS A 720 -16.97 23.79 -2.48
CA LYS A 720 -16.52 25.20 -2.57
C LYS A 720 -15.16 25.34 -3.23
N GLU A 721 -14.22 24.44 -2.94
CA GLU A 721 -12.84 24.53 -3.39
C GLU A 721 -12.55 23.55 -4.53
N ILE A 722 -11.67 23.96 -5.45
CA ILE A 722 -11.02 23.08 -6.43
C ILE A 722 -9.55 22.96 -6.03
N ILE A 723 -9.01 21.75 -5.94
CA ILE A 723 -7.72 21.46 -5.30
C ILE A 723 -6.81 20.72 -6.28
N TYR A 724 -5.62 21.25 -6.50
CA TYR A 724 -4.56 20.58 -7.25
C TYR A 724 -3.31 20.43 -6.39
N PHE A 725 -2.68 19.27 -6.48
CA PHE A 725 -1.39 19.01 -5.85
C PHE A 725 -0.39 18.58 -6.90
N PHE A 726 0.69 19.35 -7.04
CA PHE A 726 1.81 19.04 -7.92
C PHE A 726 3.04 18.65 -7.09
N THR A 727 3.84 17.73 -7.58
CA THR A 727 5.17 17.44 -7.01
C THR A 727 6.22 17.26 -8.10
N ASN A 728 7.40 17.84 -7.89
CA ASN A 728 8.59 17.59 -8.68
C ASN A 728 9.40 16.47 -8.04
N VAL A 729 9.39 15.27 -8.61
CA VAL A 729 10.08 14.10 -8.04
C VAL A 729 11.59 14.08 -8.31
N ASN A 730 12.09 15.01 -9.12
CA ASN A 730 13.51 15.10 -9.47
C ASN A 730 14.31 15.77 -8.34
N ARG A 731 15.49 15.21 -8.04
CA ARG A 731 16.36 15.67 -6.94
C ARG A 731 17.25 16.86 -7.26
N TYR A 732 17.46 17.14 -8.55
CA TYR A 732 18.46 18.11 -8.98
C TYR A 732 17.90 19.16 -9.94
N GLU A 733 16.87 18.82 -10.69
CA GLU A 733 16.32 19.66 -11.75
C GLU A 733 15.07 20.41 -11.32
N ILE A 734 15.01 21.67 -11.71
CA ILE A 734 13.82 22.51 -11.60
C ILE A 734 12.86 22.14 -12.73
N SER A 735 11.56 22.09 -12.43
CA SER A 735 10.51 21.95 -13.44
C SER A 735 9.77 23.27 -13.65
N ASN A 736 9.63 23.70 -14.90
CA ASN A 736 8.92 24.92 -15.29
C ASN A 736 7.84 24.58 -16.31
N PHE A 737 6.61 25.03 -16.06
CA PHE A 737 5.50 24.83 -16.98
C PHE A 737 4.38 25.85 -16.72
N THR A 738 3.63 26.21 -17.75
CA THR A 738 2.33 26.85 -17.61
C THR A 738 1.26 25.77 -17.39
N ALA A 739 0.45 25.94 -16.36
CA ALA A 739 -0.73 25.12 -16.07
C ALA A 739 -2.00 25.90 -16.42
N LYS A 740 -2.85 25.32 -17.25
CA LYS A 740 -4.13 25.91 -17.66
C LYS A 740 -5.29 25.06 -17.17
N PHE A 741 -6.18 25.70 -16.41
CA PHE A 741 -7.26 25.04 -15.69
C PHE A 741 -8.58 25.11 -16.47
N PRO A 742 -9.43 24.05 -16.44
CA PRO A 742 -10.64 23.96 -17.24
C PRO A 742 -11.84 24.72 -16.65
N PHE A 743 -11.61 25.71 -15.79
CA PHE A 743 -12.64 26.52 -15.14
C PHE A 743 -12.27 28.01 -15.14
N GLN A 744 -13.25 28.85 -14.83
CA GLN A 744 -13.13 30.30 -14.73
C GLN A 744 -13.75 30.77 -13.40
N ASN A 745 -13.51 32.03 -13.02
CA ASN A 745 -14.09 32.67 -11.83
C ASN A 745 -13.74 32.03 -10.48
N LYS A 746 -12.59 31.37 -10.38
CA LYS A 746 -11.97 30.97 -9.11
C LYS A 746 -10.60 31.61 -8.98
N TYR A 747 -10.14 31.83 -7.76
CA TYR A 747 -8.88 32.50 -7.48
C TYR A 747 -7.92 31.55 -6.78
N PRO A 748 -6.66 31.44 -7.24
CA PRO A 748 -5.72 30.48 -6.70
C PRO A 748 -5.09 31.00 -5.41
N TYR A 749 -4.99 30.11 -4.44
CA TYR A 749 -4.26 30.29 -3.21
C TYR A 749 -3.24 29.17 -3.06
N LEU A 750 -2.02 29.53 -2.66
CA LEU A 750 -1.02 28.57 -2.21
C LEU A 750 -1.27 28.27 -0.74
N TRP A 751 -1.57 27.02 -0.43
CA TRP A 751 -1.61 26.51 0.94
C TRP A 751 -0.29 25.79 1.20
N ASN A 752 0.57 26.36 2.05
CA ASN A 752 1.89 25.81 2.32
C ASN A 752 1.80 24.71 3.39
N PRO A 753 1.98 23.42 3.04
CA PRO A 753 1.87 22.32 4.01
C PRO A 753 2.98 22.30 5.05
N GLU A 754 4.14 22.93 4.82
CA GLU A 754 5.20 23.03 5.84
C GLU A 754 4.83 23.99 6.96
N THR A 755 4.15 25.11 6.63
CA THR A 755 3.89 26.21 7.59
C THR A 755 2.43 26.33 8.01
N GLY A 756 1.49 25.81 7.23
CA GLY A 756 0.05 26.06 7.41
C GLY A 756 -0.39 27.45 6.94
N GLU A 757 0.45 28.18 6.21
CA GLU A 757 0.10 29.49 5.67
C GLU A 757 -0.71 29.39 4.38
N ARG A 758 -1.66 30.30 4.19
CA ARG A 758 -2.37 30.54 2.92
C ARG A 758 -1.92 31.87 2.35
N LYS A 759 -1.46 31.86 1.10
CA LYS A 759 -1.02 33.06 0.37
C LYS A 759 -1.75 33.16 -0.96
N PRO A 760 -2.23 34.36 -1.36
CA PRO A 760 -2.68 34.58 -2.72
C PRO A 760 -1.65 34.10 -3.73
N TYR A 761 -2.13 33.41 -4.75
CA TYR A 761 -1.38 33.12 -5.96
C TYR A 761 -2.05 33.87 -7.11
N PHE A 762 -1.32 34.19 -8.17
CA PHE A 762 -1.80 35.13 -9.18
C PHE A 762 -1.73 34.54 -10.58
N PHE A 763 -2.81 34.71 -11.34
CA PHE A 763 -2.81 34.49 -12.76
C PHE A 763 -1.94 35.53 -13.47
N GLU A 764 -1.16 35.07 -14.44
CA GLU A 764 -0.23 35.94 -15.18
C GLU A 764 -0.94 36.62 -16.37
N LYS A 765 -1.52 35.83 -17.28
CA LYS A 765 -2.07 36.30 -18.56
C LYS A 765 -3.58 36.17 -18.65
N ALA A 766 -4.08 34.94 -18.45
CA ALA A 766 -5.50 34.61 -18.51
C ALA A 766 -6.01 34.19 -17.12
N SER A 767 -7.29 34.40 -16.83
CA SER A 767 -7.93 34.13 -15.53
C SER A 767 -8.04 32.63 -15.14
N ASN A 768 -7.28 31.78 -15.81
CA ASN A 768 -7.18 30.34 -15.57
C ASN A 768 -5.79 29.76 -15.96
N GLU A 769 -4.75 30.59 -16.09
CA GLU A 769 -3.39 30.15 -16.45
C GLU A 769 -2.35 30.60 -15.41
N LEU A 770 -1.54 29.65 -14.93
CA LEU A 770 -0.48 29.86 -13.95
C LEU A 770 0.88 29.40 -14.49
N ASP A 771 1.89 30.26 -14.43
CA ASP A 771 3.29 29.86 -14.66
C ASP A 771 3.84 29.26 -13.35
N ILE A 772 4.10 27.95 -13.35
CA ILE A 772 4.55 27.20 -12.19
C ILE A 772 6.04 26.87 -12.32
N ASN A 773 6.79 27.20 -11.28
CA ASN A 773 8.18 26.79 -11.07
C ASN A 773 8.23 25.89 -9.82
N LEU A 774 8.69 24.64 -9.99
CA LEU A 774 8.90 23.69 -8.90
C LEU A 774 10.39 23.41 -8.77
N GLU A 775 10.93 23.78 -7.61
CA GLU A 775 12.26 23.40 -7.18
C GLU A 775 12.41 21.88 -7.03
N PRO A 776 13.65 21.35 -6.99
CA PRO A 776 13.86 19.92 -6.76
C PRO A 776 13.16 19.44 -5.48
N LEU A 777 12.40 18.35 -5.58
CA LEU A 777 11.58 17.77 -4.50
C LEU A 777 10.50 18.69 -3.91
N GLN A 778 10.17 19.80 -4.58
CA GLN A 778 9.11 20.69 -4.14
C GLN A 778 7.73 20.13 -4.49
N SER A 779 6.82 20.30 -3.54
CA SER A 779 5.39 20.09 -3.72
C SER A 779 4.63 21.42 -3.66
N LEU A 780 3.52 21.51 -4.38
CA LEU A 780 2.69 22.70 -4.50
C LEU A 780 1.21 22.31 -4.36
N LEU A 781 0.58 22.75 -3.27
CA LEU A 781 -0.86 22.63 -3.05
C LEU A 781 -1.55 23.94 -3.46
N LEU A 782 -2.26 23.90 -4.58
CA LEU A 782 -3.07 25.00 -5.08
C LEU A 782 -4.54 24.75 -4.75
N VAL A 783 -5.15 25.70 -4.05
CA VAL A 783 -6.57 25.69 -3.71
C VAL A 783 -7.24 26.88 -4.37
N PHE A 784 -8.24 26.61 -5.20
CA PHE A 784 -8.98 27.60 -5.95
C PHE A 784 -10.29 27.90 -5.25
N GLU A 785 -10.46 29.16 -4.84
CA GLU A 785 -11.53 29.64 -3.97
C GLU A 785 -12.40 30.69 -4.67
N ASP A 786 -13.59 30.98 -4.15
CA ASP A 786 -14.50 31.98 -4.72
C ASP A 786 -14.07 33.42 -4.44
N GLU A 787 -13.40 33.66 -3.31
CA GLU A 787 -13.03 35.00 -2.90
C GLU A 787 -11.74 35.47 -3.59
N ARG A 788 -11.82 36.63 -4.24
CA ARG A 788 -10.65 37.26 -4.84
C ARG A 788 -9.68 37.76 -3.78
N PRO A 789 -8.36 37.53 -3.93
CA PRO A 789 -7.35 38.20 -3.12
C PRO A 789 -7.54 39.73 -3.10
N LYS A 790 -7.58 40.32 -1.89
CA LYS A 790 -7.65 41.79 -1.72
C LYS A 790 -6.34 42.49 -2.08
N ILE A 791 -5.23 41.75 -2.12
CA ILE A 791 -3.89 42.22 -2.44
C ILE A 791 -3.67 42.06 -3.95
N LYS A 792 -3.13 43.09 -4.61
CA LYS A 792 -2.71 42.99 -6.02
C LYS A 792 -1.36 42.28 -6.10
N SER A 793 -1.09 41.54 -7.18
CA SER A 793 0.23 40.95 -7.37
C SER A 793 1.29 42.06 -7.39
N GLU A 794 2.38 41.85 -6.65
CA GLU A 794 3.58 42.65 -6.82
C GLU A 794 4.34 42.11 -8.03
N ASP A 795 4.61 43.00 -8.99
CA ASP A 795 5.11 42.67 -10.33
C ASP A 795 6.65 42.54 -10.34
N THR A 796 7.20 41.76 -9.41
CA THR A 796 8.64 41.52 -9.34
C THR A 796 8.94 40.06 -9.62
N LYS A 797 9.12 39.74 -10.91
CA LYS A 797 9.80 38.51 -11.34
C LYS A 797 11.30 38.67 -11.07
N SER A 798 11.69 38.56 -9.81
CA SER A 798 13.09 38.57 -9.42
C SER A 798 13.67 37.16 -9.49
N LYS A 799 14.75 37.00 -10.27
CA LYS A 799 15.43 35.70 -10.38
C LYS A 799 16.61 35.66 -9.42
N LEU A 800 16.77 34.56 -8.71
CA LEU A 800 17.98 34.32 -7.93
C LEU A 800 19.16 34.07 -8.88
N VAL A 801 20.15 34.96 -8.83
CA VAL A 801 21.40 34.84 -9.57
C VAL A 801 22.59 34.71 -8.63
N PHE A 802 23.59 33.97 -9.10
CA PHE A 802 24.85 33.80 -8.39
C PHE A 802 25.59 35.14 -8.31
N SER A 803 26.07 35.48 -7.12
CA SER A 803 26.93 36.65 -6.90
C SER A 803 28.38 36.22 -6.67
N LYS A 804 28.63 35.40 -5.63
CA LYS A 804 29.98 35.05 -5.19
C LYS A 804 30.00 33.71 -4.45
N GLU A 805 31.07 32.94 -4.60
CA GLU A 805 31.33 31.74 -3.79
C GLU A 805 32.10 32.11 -2.50
N ILE A 806 31.77 31.47 -1.39
CA ILE A 806 32.46 31.69 -0.11
C ILE A 806 33.64 30.72 0.01
N HIS A 807 34.85 31.28 -0.04
CA HIS A 807 36.09 30.58 0.28
C HIS A 807 36.64 31.12 1.60
N THR A 808 36.50 30.35 2.68
CA THR A 808 36.90 30.75 4.03
C THR A 808 37.29 29.53 4.86
N ASN A 809 37.91 29.77 6.00
CA ASN A 809 38.17 28.74 7.01
C ASN A 809 36.91 28.52 7.86
N TRP A 810 36.68 27.26 8.21
CA TRP A 810 35.56 26.83 9.03
C TRP A 810 36.07 26.21 10.32
N THR A 811 35.50 26.62 11.44
CA THR A 811 35.58 25.85 12.68
C THR A 811 34.32 24.98 12.76
N VAL A 812 34.49 23.67 12.77
CA VAL A 812 33.39 22.71 12.81
C VAL A 812 33.40 22.00 14.15
N GLU A 813 32.32 22.13 14.91
CA GLU A 813 32.12 21.48 16.19
C GLU A 813 31.14 20.32 16.01
N GLY A 814 31.52 19.11 16.44
CA GLY A 814 30.68 17.93 16.32
C GLY A 814 30.36 17.32 17.67
N LYS A 815 29.10 16.96 17.89
CA LYS A 815 28.66 16.10 19.00
C LYS A 815 28.09 14.80 18.44
N ARG A 816 28.79 13.69 18.67
CA ARG A 816 28.40 12.36 18.17
C ARG A 816 27.37 11.72 19.10
N VAL A 817 26.61 10.76 18.59
CA VAL A 817 25.51 10.08 19.29
C VAL A 817 25.90 9.34 20.57
N ASP A 818 27.17 8.98 20.75
CA ASP A 818 27.72 8.42 22.00
C ASP A 818 28.15 9.48 23.02
N GLY A 819 28.01 10.77 22.69
CA GLY A 819 28.36 11.89 23.55
C GLY A 819 29.77 12.44 23.33
N GLU A 820 30.61 11.80 22.52
CA GLU A 820 31.93 12.33 22.18
C GLU A 820 31.82 13.65 21.40
N SER A 821 32.74 14.57 21.68
CA SER A 821 32.79 15.90 21.06
C SER A 821 34.09 16.11 20.30
N PHE A 822 34.00 16.75 19.15
CA PHE A 822 35.11 16.96 18.22
C PHE A 822 35.14 18.41 17.74
N THR A 823 36.33 18.89 17.38
CA THR A 823 36.52 20.20 16.75
C THR A 823 37.50 20.06 15.60
N TRP A 824 37.10 20.50 14.42
CA TRP A 824 37.93 20.50 13.22
C TRP A 824 38.09 21.93 12.70
N ASN A 825 39.31 22.30 12.32
CA ASN A 825 39.56 23.52 11.56
C ASN A 825 39.76 23.14 10.10
N MET A 826 38.83 23.54 9.24
CA MET A 826 38.74 23.11 7.86
C MET A 826 38.99 24.29 6.93
N THR A 827 39.96 24.15 6.03
CA THR A 827 40.22 25.13 4.95
C THR A 827 39.31 24.94 3.75
N ALA A 828 38.62 23.79 3.66
CA ALA A 828 37.65 23.46 2.64
C ALA A 828 36.57 22.51 3.18
N LEU A 829 35.33 22.75 2.76
CA LEU A 829 34.19 21.86 3.01
C LEU A 829 34.31 20.61 2.15
N HIS A 830 33.91 19.46 2.69
CA HIS A 830 33.93 18.18 1.98
C HIS A 830 32.99 17.18 2.65
N ASP A 831 32.65 16.12 1.91
CA ASP A 831 31.87 14.99 2.41
C ASP A 831 32.64 14.21 3.49
N PHE A 832 32.11 14.18 4.71
CA PHE A 832 32.71 13.45 5.82
C PHE A 832 32.73 11.93 5.57
N GLY A 833 31.77 11.38 4.83
CA GLY A 833 31.75 9.97 4.45
C GLY A 833 32.93 9.56 3.57
N ALA A 834 33.43 10.49 2.74
CA ALA A 834 34.60 10.30 1.89
C ALA A 834 35.93 10.62 2.59
N SER A 835 35.91 11.15 3.82
CA SER A 835 37.11 11.53 4.56
C SER A 835 37.94 10.32 4.98
N LYS A 836 39.28 10.49 5.03
CA LYS A 836 40.19 9.50 5.61
C LYS A 836 40.24 9.60 7.15
N ASP A 837 39.81 10.72 7.72
CA ASP A 837 39.74 10.92 9.16
C ASP A 837 38.61 10.06 9.75
N LYS A 838 38.97 9.16 10.66
CA LYS A 838 38.02 8.27 11.33
C LYS A 838 37.04 9.01 12.23
N THR A 839 37.41 10.16 12.77
CA THR A 839 36.51 10.99 13.57
C THR A 839 35.40 11.61 12.73
N GLN A 840 35.61 11.77 11.42
CA GLN A 840 34.64 12.32 10.47
C GLN A 840 33.84 11.21 9.77
N ASN A 841 34.51 10.21 9.19
CA ASN A 841 33.83 9.20 8.37
C ASN A 841 33.01 8.18 9.16
N THR A 842 33.14 8.15 10.50
CA THR A 842 32.27 7.37 11.40
C THR A 842 31.27 8.25 12.15
N PHE A 843 31.23 9.55 11.86
CA PHE A 843 30.43 10.50 12.63
C PHE A 843 28.94 10.30 12.36
N ALA A 844 28.16 10.30 13.44
CA ALA A 844 26.71 10.50 13.41
C ALA A 844 26.29 11.37 14.60
N GLY A 845 25.49 12.41 14.37
CA GLY A 845 25.07 13.34 15.40
C GLY A 845 24.80 14.73 14.83
N THR A 846 25.25 15.75 15.55
CA THR A 846 25.07 17.15 15.15
C THR A 846 26.42 17.82 14.92
N LEU A 847 26.54 18.56 13.82
CA LEU A 847 27.69 19.39 13.47
C LEU A 847 27.27 20.87 13.48
N ILE A 848 28.16 21.75 13.90
CA ILE A 848 27.98 23.21 13.81
C ILE A 848 29.17 23.76 13.04
N TYR A 849 28.93 24.24 11.82
CA TYR A 849 29.93 24.89 10.98
C TYR A 849 29.91 26.39 11.26
N LYS A 850 31.03 26.95 11.72
CA LYS A 850 31.16 28.36 12.06
C LYS A 850 32.18 29.04 11.15
N THR A 851 31.83 30.22 10.65
CA THR A 851 32.77 31.11 9.97
C THR A 851 32.30 32.56 10.08
N LYS A 852 33.09 33.47 9.51
CA LYS A 852 32.70 34.85 9.31
C LYS A 852 32.92 35.23 7.85
N ILE A 853 32.04 36.07 7.32
CA ILE A 853 32.17 36.62 5.98
C ILE A 853 31.99 38.13 6.00
N THR A 854 32.67 38.83 5.11
CA THR A 854 32.40 40.24 4.84
C THR A 854 31.52 40.34 3.61
N VAL A 855 30.37 41.02 3.74
CA VAL A 855 29.44 41.23 2.63
C VAL A 855 29.47 42.71 2.24
N GLU A 856 29.87 42.97 0.99
CA GLU A 856 29.98 44.32 0.41
C GLU A 856 28.90 44.58 -0.67
N ASP A 857 28.24 43.51 -1.15
CA ASP A 857 27.20 43.54 -2.16
C ASP A 857 25.80 43.47 -1.53
N ALA A 858 24.77 43.89 -2.27
CA ALA A 858 23.37 43.66 -1.92
C ALA A 858 23.00 42.16 -2.06
N ILE A 859 23.49 41.34 -1.14
CA ILE A 859 23.19 39.91 -1.07
C ILE A 859 21.81 39.71 -0.45
N THR A 860 21.04 38.82 -1.05
CA THR A 860 19.68 38.52 -0.60
C THR A 860 19.56 37.11 -0.03
N HIS A 861 20.38 36.17 -0.49
CA HIS A 861 20.24 34.75 -0.16
C HIS A 861 21.60 34.05 0.00
N LEU A 862 21.61 32.99 0.80
CA LEU A 862 22.72 32.05 0.97
C LEU A 862 22.28 30.66 0.48
N ASP A 863 22.99 30.12 -0.51
CA ASP A 863 22.86 28.75 -0.98
C ASP A 863 23.98 27.90 -0.37
N LEU A 864 23.63 26.91 0.46
CA LEU A 864 24.61 26.04 1.10
C LEU A 864 25.22 25.00 0.15
N GLY A 865 24.73 24.89 -1.08
CA GLY A 865 25.19 23.91 -2.06
C GLY A 865 24.83 22.49 -1.65
N ASN A 866 25.75 21.53 -1.86
CA ASN A 866 25.51 20.15 -1.50
C ASN A 866 25.63 19.92 0.02
N VAL A 867 24.49 19.68 0.65
CA VAL A 867 24.36 19.35 2.09
C VAL A 867 24.27 17.83 2.34
N ASN A 868 24.44 16.99 1.32
CA ASN A 868 24.35 15.53 1.42
C ASN A 868 23.08 15.07 2.16
N GLU A 869 21.93 15.67 1.84
CA GLU A 869 20.59 15.30 2.35
C GLU A 869 20.42 15.47 3.88
N GLY A 870 21.36 16.13 4.54
CA GLY A 870 21.26 16.43 5.96
C GLY A 870 20.37 17.64 6.23
N ILE A 871 19.81 17.66 7.44
CA ILE A 871 18.96 18.77 7.88
C ILE A 871 19.87 19.93 8.26
N THR A 872 19.59 21.10 7.72
CA THR A 872 20.34 22.33 8.02
C THR A 872 19.46 23.35 8.73
N GLU A 873 20.03 24.07 9.68
CA GLU A 873 19.45 25.28 10.25
C GLU A 873 20.51 26.39 10.15
N LEU A 874 20.16 27.51 9.52
CA LEU A 874 21.07 28.63 9.31
C LEU A 874 20.86 29.71 10.37
N TYR A 875 21.97 30.22 10.91
CA TYR A 875 22.01 31.37 11.80
C TYR A 875 22.99 32.41 11.25
N ILE A 876 22.57 33.67 11.24
CA ILE A 876 23.39 34.83 10.88
C ILE A 876 23.39 35.78 12.08
N ASN A 877 24.57 36.16 12.56
CA ASN A 877 24.74 37.06 13.72
C ASN A 877 23.93 36.60 14.96
N GLY A 878 23.86 35.27 15.17
CA GLY A 878 23.09 34.65 16.25
C GLY A 878 21.57 34.55 16.03
N LYS A 879 21.03 35.13 14.96
CA LYS A 879 19.60 35.05 14.61
C LYS A 879 19.33 33.85 13.71
N LYS A 880 18.38 33.00 14.11
CA LYS A 880 17.91 31.87 13.30
C LYS A 880 17.18 32.37 12.05
N ILE A 881 17.61 31.89 10.89
CA ILE A 881 17.04 32.27 9.58
C ILE A 881 15.98 31.27 9.13
N GLY A 882 16.27 29.98 9.26
CA GLY A 882 15.34 28.94 8.85
C GLY A 882 15.90 27.54 9.04
N LYS A 883 15.10 26.56 8.60
CA LYS A 883 15.45 25.14 8.56
C LYS A 883 15.17 24.59 7.17
N ARG A 884 16.07 23.77 6.63
CA ARG A 884 15.86 22.99 5.41
C ARG A 884 16.10 21.52 5.71
N TRP A 885 15.10 20.71 5.43
CA TRP A 885 15.07 19.27 5.74
C TRP A 885 14.88 18.40 4.50
N TYR A 886 14.75 19.03 3.33
CA TYR A 886 14.77 18.45 2.00
C TYR A 886 15.15 19.51 0.95
N GLY A 887 15.53 19.04 -0.25
CA GLY A 887 15.73 19.88 -1.42
C GLY A 887 16.92 20.84 -1.28
N ARG A 888 16.88 21.96 -2.01
CA ARG A 888 17.97 22.94 -1.99
C ARG A 888 17.99 23.73 -0.68
N ALA A 889 19.15 23.79 -0.05
CA ALA A 889 19.36 24.52 1.19
C ALA A 889 19.64 26.02 0.94
N ILE A 890 18.62 26.73 0.44
CA ILE A 890 18.67 28.16 0.14
C ILE A 890 17.88 28.95 1.18
N TYR A 891 18.51 30.00 1.72
CA TYR A 891 17.97 30.82 2.80
C TYR A 891 17.95 32.31 2.43
N PRO A 892 16.82 33.03 2.63
CA PRO A 892 16.80 34.49 2.53
C PRO A 892 17.54 35.10 3.72
N ILE A 893 18.48 36.01 3.46
CA ILE A 893 19.34 36.64 4.49
C ILE A 893 19.40 38.17 4.39
N SER A 894 18.66 38.80 3.47
CA SER A 894 18.68 40.26 3.29
C SER A 894 18.41 41.03 4.58
N ASP A 895 17.44 40.55 5.39
CA ASP A 895 16.90 41.29 6.53
C ASP A 895 17.75 41.14 7.80
N VAL A 896 18.88 40.42 7.71
CA VAL A 896 19.72 40.05 8.85
C VAL A 896 21.20 40.33 8.62
N LEU A 897 21.58 40.64 7.38
CA LEU A 897 22.95 41.02 7.05
C LEU A 897 23.22 42.45 7.55
N GLU A 898 24.37 42.61 8.19
CA GLU A 898 24.91 43.91 8.60
C GLU A 898 26.05 44.31 7.64
N GLU A 899 26.28 45.61 7.50
CA GLU A 899 27.44 46.10 6.73
C GLU A 899 28.74 45.65 7.42
N GLY A 900 29.64 45.02 6.65
CA GLY A 900 30.91 44.50 7.18
C GLY A 900 30.87 43.01 7.53
N GLU A 901 31.47 42.65 8.67
CA GLU A 901 31.68 41.25 9.08
C GLU A 901 30.40 40.64 9.67
N ASN A 902 29.97 39.50 9.13
CA ASN A 902 28.81 38.75 9.57
C ASN A 902 29.23 37.35 10.03
N ALA A 903 28.76 36.93 11.20
CA ALA A 903 28.97 35.58 11.71
C ALA A 903 27.95 34.62 11.11
N ILE A 904 28.43 33.48 10.59
CA ILE A 904 27.60 32.41 10.03
C ILE A 904 27.76 31.17 10.90
N GLU A 905 26.63 30.61 11.32
CA GLU A 905 26.58 29.27 11.92
C GLU A 905 25.58 28.39 11.16
N ILE A 906 26.03 27.21 10.73
CA ILE A 906 25.18 26.21 10.07
C ILE A 906 25.12 24.99 10.97
N HIS A 907 23.95 24.75 11.54
CA HIS A 907 23.66 23.58 12.34
C HIS A 907 23.22 22.46 11.41
N TYR A 908 23.92 21.34 11.44
CA TYR A 908 23.72 20.20 10.55
C TYR A 908 23.43 18.94 11.37
N THR A 909 22.40 18.20 10.99
CA THR A 909 22.04 16.92 11.63
C THR A 909 22.22 15.77 10.63
N THR A 910 22.99 14.76 11.01
CA THR A 910 23.35 13.61 10.14
C THR A 910 22.35 12.44 10.28
N VAL A 911 22.53 11.41 9.44
CA VAL A 911 21.99 10.05 9.66
C VAL A 911 22.94 9.19 10.51
N LEU A 912 22.55 7.95 10.83
CA LEU A 912 23.29 7.02 11.70
C LEU A 912 24.21 6.05 10.95
N ALA A 913 24.05 5.91 9.64
CA ALA A 913 24.59 4.81 8.85
C ALA A 913 26.08 4.51 9.08
N ASN A 914 26.92 5.54 9.01
CA ASN A 914 28.38 5.37 9.13
C ASN A 914 28.81 5.00 10.55
N TYR A 915 28.17 5.59 11.57
CA TYR A 915 28.40 5.24 12.97
C TYR A 915 28.00 3.78 13.23
N CYS A 916 26.82 3.37 12.78
CA CYS A 916 26.37 1.97 12.89
C CYS A 916 27.34 0.99 12.20
N LEU A 917 27.89 1.33 11.03
CA LEU A 917 28.91 0.50 10.35
C LEU A 917 30.23 0.40 11.10
N SER A 918 30.56 1.39 11.95
CA SER A 918 31.77 1.37 12.78
C SER A 918 31.64 0.45 14.01
N LEU A 919 30.41 0.04 14.36
CA LEU A 919 30.12 -0.79 15.51
C LEU A 919 29.98 -2.27 15.11
N ASN A 920 30.37 -3.17 16.00
CA ASN A 920 30.18 -4.62 15.84
C ASN A 920 29.15 -5.16 16.83
N ILE A 921 27.88 -4.77 16.65
CA ILE A 921 26.75 -5.19 17.51
C ILE A 921 25.83 -6.09 16.68
N PRO A 922 25.47 -7.31 17.13
CA PRO A 922 24.65 -8.24 16.34
C PRO A 922 23.34 -7.66 15.80
N ALA A 923 22.64 -6.85 16.61
CA ALA A 923 21.42 -6.16 16.21
C ALA A 923 21.65 -5.16 15.06
N ILE A 924 22.78 -4.42 15.09
CA ILE A 924 23.16 -3.49 14.03
C ILE A 924 23.61 -4.25 12.78
N ASN A 925 24.48 -5.25 12.95
CA ASN A 925 25.03 -6.06 11.86
C ASN A 925 23.93 -6.67 10.98
N ARG A 926 22.81 -7.09 11.59
CA ARG A 926 21.63 -7.57 10.85
C ARG A 926 21.10 -6.55 9.86
N TRP A 927 21.02 -5.28 10.26
CA TRP A 927 20.40 -4.20 9.49
C TRP A 927 21.38 -3.43 8.60
N THR A 928 22.69 -3.54 8.86
CA THR A 928 23.74 -3.00 7.99
C THR A 928 24.23 -3.99 6.94
N PHE A 929 23.91 -5.28 7.09
CA PHE A 929 24.44 -6.37 6.24
C PHE A 929 24.29 -6.11 4.74
N ARG A 930 23.18 -5.52 4.30
CA ARG A 930 22.89 -5.32 2.88
C ARG A 930 23.69 -4.19 2.22
N TYR A 931 24.35 -3.34 3.01
CA TYR A 931 25.09 -2.19 2.50
C TYR A 931 26.47 -1.99 3.14
N LYS A 932 26.93 -2.92 3.96
CA LYS A 932 28.23 -2.85 4.64
C LYS A 932 29.43 -2.80 3.69
N ASP A 933 29.25 -3.33 2.48
CA ASP A 933 30.29 -3.42 1.45
C ASP A 933 30.18 -2.26 0.42
N GLU A 934 29.20 -1.37 0.59
CA GLU A 934 29.06 -0.15 -0.23
C GLU A 934 29.93 0.99 0.31
N PRO A 935 30.21 2.04 -0.50
CA PRO A 935 30.80 3.28 0.01
C PRO A 935 30.03 3.83 1.21
N LEU A 936 30.75 4.48 2.12
CA LEU A 936 30.16 5.15 3.27
C LEU A 936 29.15 6.20 2.81
N THR A 937 28.10 6.38 3.61
CA THR A 937 27.04 7.33 3.31
C THR A 937 27.60 8.74 3.36
N SER A 938 27.41 9.50 2.29
CA SER A 938 27.78 10.91 2.26
C SER A 938 27.04 11.70 3.34
N VAL A 939 27.77 12.47 4.13
CA VAL A 939 27.25 13.28 5.24
C VAL A 939 28.09 14.54 5.44
N GLY A 940 27.51 15.54 6.09
CA GLY A 940 28.15 16.83 6.30
C GLY A 940 28.03 17.75 5.09
N LEU A 941 28.52 18.97 5.24
CA LEU A 941 28.44 20.01 4.23
C LEU A 941 29.60 19.88 3.22
N ALA A 942 29.27 19.60 1.96
CA ALA A 942 30.24 19.53 0.85
C ALA A 942 30.31 20.83 0.03
N GLY A 943 29.26 21.65 0.07
CA GLY A 943 29.21 22.94 -0.62
C GLY A 943 29.13 22.79 -2.16
N PRO A 944 29.66 23.76 -2.92
CA PRO A 944 30.18 25.04 -2.46
C PRO A 944 29.06 25.94 -1.92
N ILE A 945 29.37 26.81 -0.94
CA ILE A 945 28.42 27.80 -0.42
C ILE A 945 28.48 29.07 -1.28
N LYS A 946 27.31 29.56 -1.70
CA LYS A 946 27.18 30.69 -2.63
C LYS A 946 26.33 31.79 -2.04
N LEU A 947 26.78 33.04 -2.21
CA LEU A 947 26.01 34.25 -2.01
C LEU A 947 25.22 34.56 -3.29
N MET A 948 23.93 34.81 -3.12
CA MET A 948 22.97 34.97 -4.20
C MET A 948 22.23 36.31 -4.05
N LYS A 949 21.86 36.92 -5.17
CA LYS A 949 21.08 38.16 -5.22
C LYS A 949 19.89 38.02 -6.16
N TYR A 950 18.86 38.83 -5.94
CA TYR A 950 17.81 39.00 -6.93
C TYR A 950 18.34 39.84 -8.10
N GLU A 951 18.06 39.39 -9.33
CA GLU A 951 18.17 40.16 -10.57
C GLU A 951 16.85 40.87 -10.89
#